data_AF-A0A933UDK2-F1
#
_entry.id   AF-A0A933UDK2-F1
#
_cell.length_a   1.000
_cell.length_b   1.000
_cell.length_c   1.000
_cell.angle_alpha   90.00
_cell.angle_beta   90.00
_cell.angle_gamma   90.00
#
_symmetry.space_group_name_H-M   'P 1'
#
loop_
_entity.id
_entity.type
_entity.pdbx_description
1 polymer ?
#
loop_
_entity_poly.entity_id
_entity_poly.type
_entity_poly.pdbx_seq_one_letter_code
_entity_poly.pdbx_strand_id
1 'polypeptide(L)'
;MLLGALPFRTCGVQLDRVSFFTGPEQGTFKPAVDYQGNVVALLNDYPAETNFVRKFGPNGNLLWETSLVWQTPLGVYPRDVATDHQGNILVAGESYRAVGASAGPWAFIEKLSPSGTVLWTNFVGGTNYEMATAIAVDAQNNILVTGTRDWVSDGDNSQRGYVAKFTPNGMRLWVRHFGGTNWTDWGSAVAADSMGNILVAGTTYSFGWVHGGYDVADHRNPDPWASADGFIMKLDPNGNHLWSSYLGGTNSDAATAVVVDDYDNVLVTGGTQSPGWVSGGFRTRYGDDYGGAVGGFLVKLSAGGTHLWSTYLGYASGSDLAVDRYGGIFVTGAAWAPPFWDTDWARLGFDSVLGGGQDAFVEKFTPHGAQAWATYFGGDAGDSGLGIATAPDGSLWTSGLTESTNFVAGRTNAPGSYLARIVEGSYFQGVGNWSNTNLWLLPPLSNTVIILPFTSTLYVDIPSAQAGGFSLDAGSRLQVQPGMSLDVYGPAINHGALAIQNGGTLGLRGTSGLTQSGGTANIDGTLALGSIPGGGAGIAIQDGQLAIGTNGHISFGSLTNGGTGLTQSGGAVDVGGALAFNSITAGGSGIVIQDGQFRVSAGGEVSIGTFSGSGKGLTQTGGSANIDGSLSFGTSGNGARIEIRSGEFRVGAGGHLSLGNVGGLSGLTLVGGRVNLDGTLAVSGGPGSVALSLQGGSLSGSGTIVGMLEATGGSLAPGAGAGSLTVSNDFIQFPGNTLVIEMAGRNPGQYDQLHIGRLAQLMGRLSVQLLDGFAPAVGERFEIVTAGSGVIPAFTAFDLPAGLSMVQSNTSVFLVVTSAIPAQLLGSSVSAGNFSFRFGTVTNRSYTVERTDGFSPANWVFHTNLTGDGTLMEVAVPLTNAPRRFFRVRQP
;
A
#
# COMPACT_ATOMS: atom_id res chain seq x y z
N MET A 1 -11.22 37.22 -23.40
CA MET A 1 -10.26 36.70 -24.39
C MET A 1 -9.85 35.33 -23.88
N LEU A 2 -10.32 34.29 -24.58
CA LEU A 2 -10.16 32.87 -24.28
C LEU A 2 -8.74 32.42 -24.64
N LEU A 3 -8.02 31.82 -23.70
CA LEU A 3 -6.87 30.92 -23.85
C LEU A 3 -6.85 30.15 -22.52
N GLY A 4 -7.54 29.03 -22.39
CA GLY A 4 -7.16 27.75 -23.00
C GLY A 4 -6.57 26.87 -21.90
N ALA A 5 -7.36 26.55 -20.87
CA ALA A 5 -6.99 25.63 -19.80
C ALA A 5 -7.26 24.20 -20.26
N LEU A 6 -6.20 23.40 -20.43
CA LEU A 6 -6.29 21.94 -20.53
C LEU A 6 -5.80 21.33 -19.20
N PRO A 7 -6.50 20.33 -18.63
CA PRO A 7 -6.03 19.61 -17.45
C PRO A 7 -4.97 18.57 -17.87
N PHE A 8 -3.76 18.70 -17.35
CA PHE A 8 -2.66 17.75 -17.58
C PHE A 8 -2.89 16.46 -16.79
N ARG A 9 -2.99 15.31 -17.47
CA ARG A 9 -2.85 13.95 -16.90
C ARG A 9 -1.50 13.40 -17.35
N THR A 10 -0.60 13.10 -16.41
CA THR A 10 0.69 12.44 -16.71
C THR A 10 0.63 10.98 -16.28
N CYS A 11 0.42 10.07 -17.24
CA CYS A 11 0.84 8.68 -17.15
C CYS A 11 2.29 8.66 -17.67
N GLY A 12 3.28 8.30 -16.85
CA GLY A 12 4.70 8.41 -17.22
C GLY A 12 5.30 7.05 -17.56
N VAL A 13 5.52 6.77 -18.84
CA VAL A 13 6.28 5.58 -19.27
C VAL A 13 7.75 5.82 -18.94
N GLN A 14 8.48 4.85 -18.37
CA GLN A 14 9.92 4.97 -18.17
C GLN A 14 10.65 3.74 -18.70
N LEU A 15 11.83 3.99 -19.23
CA LEU A 15 12.87 2.99 -19.39
C LEU A 15 13.47 2.63 -18.02
N ASP A 16 13.25 1.39 -17.58
CA ASP A 16 13.79 0.89 -16.31
C ASP A 16 15.26 0.50 -16.48
N ARG A 17 15.57 -0.27 -17.53
CA ARG A 17 16.93 -0.77 -17.76
C ARG A 17 17.20 -1.05 -19.22
N VAL A 18 18.45 -0.81 -19.64
CA VAL A 18 19.00 -1.29 -20.91
C VAL A 18 20.24 -2.11 -20.61
N SER A 19 20.27 -3.32 -21.12
CA SER A 19 21.49 -4.12 -21.21
C SER A 19 22.04 -3.96 -22.63
N PHE A 20 23.26 -3.45 -22.71
CA PHE A 20 24.02 -3.36 -23.95
C PHE A 20 24.95 -4.54 -24.04
N PHE A 21 25.02 -5.13 -25.23
CA PHE A 21 25.99 -6.18 -25.51
C PHE A 21 27.02 -5.58 -26.46
N THR A 22 28.18 -5.21 -25.89
CA THR A 22 29.23 -4.47 -26.59
C THR A 22 30.18 -5.43 -27.29
N GLY A 23 30.21 -5.37 -28.61
CA GLY A 23 31.05 -6.14 -29.52
C GLY A 23 30.51 -5.94 -30.94
N PRO A 24 31.12 -6.51 -31.99
CA PRO A 24 30.54 -6.48 -33.34
C PRO A 24 29.31 -7.40 -33.45
N GLU A 25 28.60 -7.61 -32.34
CA GLU A 25 27.47 -8.52 -32.19
C GLU A 25 26.28 -8.02 -33.04
N GLN A 26 25.97 -8.76 -34.11
CA GLN A 26 24.91 -8.43 -35.07
C GLN A 26 23.72 -9.38 -34.87
N GLY A 27 22.78 -8.97 -34.01
CA GLY A 27 21.44 -9.53 -33.96
C GLY A 27 20.96 -9.85 -32.55
N THR A 28 20.12 -8.99 -31.98
CA THR A 28 19.13 -9.44 -30.99
C THR A 28 17.81 -9.64 -31.69
N PHE A 29 17.36 -10.88 -31.79
CA PHE A 29 16.07 -11.23 -32.37
C PHE A 29 14.96 -11.08 -31.32
N LYS A 30 13.76 -11.54 -31.65
CA LYS A 30 12.58 -11.57 -30.77
C LYS A 30 12.92 -12.09 -29.37
N PRO A 31 12.65 -11.34 -28.28
CA PRO A 31 12.79 -11.88 -26.94
C PRO A 31 11.60 -12.79 -26.63
N ALA A 32 11.82 -13.85 -25.86
CA ALA A 32 10.76 -14.69 -25.31
C ALA A 32 10.72 -14.57 -23.79
N VAL A 33 9.53 -14.61 -23.18
CA VAL A 33 9.38 -14.55 -21.72
C VAL A 33 8.77 -15.86 -21.23
N ASP A 34 9.33 -16.45 -20.18
CA ASP A 34 8.75 -17.64 -19.56
C ASP A 34 7.71 -17.29 -18.49
N TYR A 35 7.00 -18.31 -17.98
CA TYR A 35 5.93 -18.14 -16.99
C TYR A 35 6.41 -17.54 -15.64
N GLN A 36 7.72 -17.50 -15.38
CA GLN A 36 8.31 -16.88 -14.19
C GLN A 36 8.74 -15.43 -14.44
N GLY A 37 8.56 -14.93 -15.66
CA GLY A 37 9.01 -13.60 -16.09
C GLY A 37 10.49 -13.54 -16.47
N ASN A 38 11.19 -14.68 -16.62
CA ASN A 38 12.54 -14.67 -17.14
C ASN A 38 12.52 -14.42 -18.65
N VAL A 39 13.50 -13.68 -19.15
CA VAL A 39 13.60 -13.30 -20.56
C VAL A 39 14.69 -14.12 -21.23
N VAL A 40 14.42 -14.63 -22.42
CA VAL A 40 15.38 -15.31 -23.26
C VAL A 40 15.60 -14.48 -24.51
N ALA A 41 16.86 -14.25 -24.85
CA ALA A 41 17.25 -13.54 -26.06
C ALA A 41 18.30 -14.33 -26.85
N LEU A 42 18.22 -14.24 -28.16
CA LEU A 42 19.21 -14.75 -29.11
C LEU A 42 20.20 -13.64 -29.43
N LEU A 43 21.50 -13.95 -29.42
CA LEU A 43 22.57 -13.04 -29.79
C LEU A 43 23.55 -13.69 -30.76
N ASN A 44 24.22 -12.91 -31.59
CA ASN A 44 25.23 -13.38 -32.53
C ASN A 44 26.49 -12.51 -32.44
N ASP A 45 27.67 -13.13 -32.41
CA ASP A 45 28.98 -12.48 -32.39
C ASP A 45 29.66 -12.53 -33.77
N TYR A 46 29.81 -11.38 -34.42
CA TYR A 46 30.57 -11.24 -35.68
C TYR A 46 31.96 -10.69 -35.35
N PRO A 47 33.06 -11.13 -35.99
CA PRO A 47 33.17 -12.07 -37.09
C PRO A 47 33.34 -13.54 -36.65
N ALA A 48 33.10 -13.86 -35.37
CA ALA A 48 33.32 -15.20 -34.82
C ALA A 48 32.28 -16.25 -35.27
N GLU A 49 31.15 -15.80 -35.86
CA GLU A 49 30.00 -16.63 -36.28
C GLU A 49 29.42 -17.48 -35.14
N THR A 50 29.61 -17.06 -33.88
CA THR A 50 29.09 -17.78 -32.71
C THR A 50 27.78 -17.17 -32.25
N ASN A 51 26.73 -17.99 -32.17
CA ASN A 51 25.41 -17.58 -31.69
C ASN A 51 25.21 -18.03 -30.25
N PHE A 52 24.47 -17.26 -29.46
CA PHE A 52 24.22 -17.48 -28.05
C PHE A 52 22.73 -17.40 -27.73
N VAL A 53 22.30 -18.27 -26.82
CA VAL A 53 21.05 -18.15 -26.08
C VAL A 53 21.41 -17.61 -24.70
N ARG A 54 20.91 -16.43 -24.35
CA ARG A 54 21.05 -15.85 -23.01
C ARG A 54 19.70 -15.84 -22.30
N LYS A 55 19.68 -16.28 -21.04
CA LYS A 55 18.51 -16.17 -20.16
C LYS A 55 18.76 -15.15 -19.06
N PHE A 56 17.83 -14.22 -18.87
CA PHE A 56 17.86 -13.16 -17.88
C PHE A 56 16.71 -13.35 -16.89
N GLY A 57 16.93 -13.00 -15.62
CA GLY A 57 15.86 -12.96 -14.63
C GLY A 57 14.89 -11.80 -14.89
N PRO A 58 13.74 -11.74 -14.19
CA PRO A 58 12.75 -10.66 -14.36
C PRO A 58 13.32 -9.26 -14.09
N ASN A 59 14.41 -9.18 -13.32
CA ASN A 59 15.12 -7.94 -13.01
C ASN A 59 16.25 -7.61 -14.01
N GLY A 60 16.38 -8.38 -15.11
CA GLY A 60 17.36 -8.20 -16.17
C GLY A 60 18.79 -8.65 -15.85
N ASN A 61 19.00 -9.40 -14.77
CA ASN A 61 20.31 -10.01 -14.49
C ASN A 61 20.49 -11.28 -15.34
N LEU A 62 21.66 -11.45 -15.97
CA LEU A 62 22.00 -12.68 -16.69
C LEU A 62 21.98 -13.86 -15.71
N LEU A 63 21.18 -14.88 -16.01
CA LEU A 63 21.12 -16.14 -15.26
C LEU A 63 22.11 -17.14 -15.83
N TRP A 64 22.12 -17.31 -17.15
CA TRP A 64 23.05 -18.17 -17.87
C TRP A 64 23.13 -17.81 -19.35
N GLU A 65 24.19 -18.28 -19.98
CA GLU A 65 24.45 -18.21 -21.42
C GLU A 65 24.80 -19.62 -21.92
N THR A 66 24.37 -19.96 -23.13
CA THR A 66 24.79 -21.16 -23.84
C THR A 66 25.03 -20.83 -25.31
N SER A 67 26.12 -21.34 -25.87
CA SER A 67 26.46 -21.14 -27.27
C SER A 67 25.82 -22.21 -28.16
N LEU A 68 25.26 -21.77 -29.28
CA LEU A 68 24.75 -22.60 -30.37
C LEU A 68 25.93 -22.97 -31.29
N VAL A 69 26.85 -23.80 -30.78
CA VAL A 69 28.02 -24.27 -31.54
C VAL A 69 27.74 -25.67 -32.06
N TRP A 70 27.35 -25.76 -33.32
CA TRP A 70 27.36 -27.05 -34.02
C TRP A 70 28.74 -27.21 -34.67
N GLN A 71 29.37 -28.37 -34.52
CA GLN A 71 30.72 -28.66 -35.03
C GLN A 71 30.75 -28.76 -36.58
N THR A 72 30.33 -27.70 -37.29
CA THR A 72 30.32 -27.66 -38.75
C THR A 72 30.93 -26.34 -39.25
N PRO A 73 31.73 -26.35 -40.34
CA PRO A 73 32.50 -25.18 -40.76
C PRO A 73 31.70 -24.00 -41.34
N LEU A 74 30.36 -24.04 -41.37
CA LEU A 74 29.55 -23.10 -42.18
C LEU A 74 28.42 -22.36 -41.41
N GLY A 75 28.36 -22.45 -40.08
CA GLY A 75 27.51 -21.58 -39.25
C GLY A 75 26.03 -22.00 -39.10
N VAL A 76 25.45 -21.58 -37.96
CA VAL A 76 24.03 -21.72 -37.58
C VAL A 76 23.46 -20.30 -37.45
N TYR A 77 22.23 -20.05 -37.91
CA TYR A 77 21.62 -18.73 -37.87
C TYR A 77 20.23 -18.85 -37.23
N PRO A 78 20.13 -18.66 -35.89
CA PRO A 78 18.84 -18.63 -35.22
C PRO A 78 18.05 -17.39 -35.67
N ARG A 79 16.74 -17.55 -35.85
CA ARG A 79 15.82 -16.51 -36.33
C ARG A 79 14.80 -16.10 -35.28
N ASP A 80 14.34 -17.05 -34.48
CA ASP A 80 13.30 -16.81 -33.48
C ASP A 80 13.44 -17.76 -32.28
N VAL A 81 12.89 -17.33 -31.14
CA VAL A 81 12.91 -18.08 -29.89
C VAL A 81 11.54 -18.03 -29.21
N ALA A 82 11.14 -19.15 -28.62
CA ALA A 82 9.93 -19.27 -27.82
C ALA A 82 10.21 -20.02 -26.51
N THR A 83 9.30 -19.91 -25.55
CA THR A 83 9.32 -20.68 -24.31
C THR A 83 8.09 -21.59 -24.28
N ASP A 84 8.26 -22.82 -23.79
CA ASP A 84 7.12 -23.69 -23.50
C ASP A 84 6.58 -23.44 -22.07
N HIS A 85 5.42 -24.02 -21.75
CA HIS A 85 4.79 -23.82 -20.43
C HIS A 85 5.59 -24.41 -19.25
N GLN A 86 6.66 -25.16 -19.52
CA GLN A 86 7.60 -25.68 -18.51
C GLN A 86 8.85 -24.81 -18.38
N GLY A 87 8.98 -23.75 -19.20
CA GLY A 87 10.13 -22.86 -19.24
C GLY A 87 11.32 -23.41 -20.03
N ASN A 88 11.12 -24.46 -20.83
CA ASN A 88 12.11 -24.88 -21.82
C ASN A 88 12.19 -23.83 -22.92
N ILE A 89 13.36 -23.71 -23.53
CA ILE A 89 13.63 -22.75 -24.60
C ILE A 89 13.60 -23.49 -25.93
N LEU A 90 12.93 -22.90 -26.92
CA LEU A 90 12.82 -23.41 -28.27
C LEU A 90 13.43 -22.39 -29.22
N VAL A 91 14.42 -22.81 -30.00
CA VAL A 91 15.10 -21.95 -30.98
C VAL A 91 14.83 -22.51 -32.36
N ALA A 92 14.43 -21.66 -33.30
CA ALA A 92 14.33 -22.02 -34.71
C ALA A 92 15.20 -21.13 -35.59
N GLY A 93 15.68 -21.68 -36.69
CA GLY A 93 16.52 -20.95 -37.63
C GLY A 93 16.98 -21.81 -38.81
N GLU A 94 18.11 -21.43 -39.40
CA GLU A 94 18.72 -22.13 -40.54
C GLU A 94 20.18 -22.53 -40.27
N SER A 95 20.68 -23.54 -40.99
CA SER A 95 22.03 -24.09 -40.79
C SER A 95 22.67 -24.56 -42.09
N TYR A 96 23.94 -24.22 -42.36
CA TYR A 96 24.52 -24.41 -43.70
C TYR A 96 25.15 -25.78 -44.00
N ARG A 97 25.23 -26.74 -43.05
CA ARG A 97 25.39 -28.17 -43.40
C ARG A 97 25.21 -29.19 -42.25
N ALA A 98 24.34 -30.20 -42.36
CA ALA A 98 24.46 -31.52 -41.72
C ALA A 98 25.57 -32.37 -42.39
N VAL A 99 26.27 -33.18 -41.60
CA VAL A 99 27.34 -34.08 -42.06
C VAL A 99 26.78 -35.11 -43.06
N GLY A 100 27.07 -34.93 -44.37
CA GLY A 100 26.87 -35.98 -45.39
C GLY A 100 25.99 -35.66 -46.62
N ALA A 101 25.41 -34.47 -46.78
CA ALA A 101 24.53 -34.15 -47.92
C ALA A 101 24.99 -32.92 -48.74
N SER A 102 24.65 -32.90 -50.04
CA SER A 102 25.00 -31.84 -50.99
C SER A 102 23.84 -30.85 -51.22
N ALA A 103 24.05 -29.61 -50.73
CA ALA A 103 23.46 -28.29 -51.09
C ALA A 103 22.38 -27.66 -50.17
N GLY A 104 22.70 -26.47 -49.61
CA GLY A 104 21.77 -25.45 -49.06
C GLY A 104 21.48 -25.48 -47.55
N PRO A 105 21.16 -24.32 -46.91
CA PRO A 105 20.77 -24.27 -45.50
C PRO A 105 19.49 -25.05 -45.16
N TRP A 106 19.53 -25.68 -43.99
CA TRP A 106 18.49 -26.53 -43.42
C TRP A 106 17.81 -25.87 -42.21
N ALA A 107 16.48 -25.82 -42.24
CA ALA A 107 15.64 -25.32 -41.16
C ALA A 107 15.74 -26.24 -39.93
N PHE A 108 16.02 -25.67 -38.75
CA PHE A 108 16.18 -26.43 -37.52
C PHE A 108 15.27 -25.95 -36.39
N ILE A 109 15.09 -26.84 -35.42
CA ILE A 109 14.50 -26.59 -34.12
C ILE A 109 15.43 -27.18 -33.06
N GLU A 110 15.83 -26.38 -32.09
CA GLU A 110 16.58 -26.84 -30.93
C GLU A 110 15.78 -26.57 -29.65
N LYS A 111 15.64 -27.59 -28.81
CA LYS A 111 15.00 -27.47 -27.49
C LYS A 111 16.07 -27.53 -26.41
N LEU A 112 16.09 -26.53 -25.54
CA LEU A 112 16.95 -26.46 -24.37
C LEU A 112 16.12 -26.54 -23.09
N SER A 113 16.67 -27.14 -22.04
CA SER A 113 16.09 -27.14 -20.70
C SER A 113 16.05 -25.71 -20.13
N PRO A 114 15.31 -25.45 -19.04
CA PRO A 114 15.28 -24.13 -18.41
C PRO A 114 16.66 -23.66 -17.90
N SER A 115 17.61 -24.58 -17.76
CA SER A 115 19.00 -24.36 -17.35
C SER A 115 19.99 -24.23 -18.52
N GLY A 116 19.51 -24.21 -19.77
CA GLY A 116 20.35 -24.04 -20.97
C GLY A 116 20.99 -25.32 -21.50
N THR A 117 20.58 -26.50 -21.04
CA THR A 117 21.09 -27.77 -21.57
C THR A 117 20.31 -28.19 -22.79
N VAL A 118 20.98 -28.46 -23.92
CA VAL A 118 20.31 -29.00 -25.13
C VAL A 118 19.64 -30.34 -24.81
N LEU A 119 18.33 -30.40 -24.98
CA LEU A 119 17.53 -31.61 -24.83
C LEU A 119 17.50 -32.40 -26.15
N TRP A 120 17.28 -31.71 -27.27
CA TRP A 120 17.33 -32.28 -28.60
C TRP A 120 17.41 -31.19 -29.67
N THR A 121 17.89 -31.57 -30.85
CA THR A 121 17.89 -30.76 -32.08
C THR A 121 17.24 -31.58 -33.19
N ASN A 122 16.34 -30.96 -33.95
CA ASN A 122 15.68 -31.60 -35.09
C ASN A 122 15.63 -30.67 -36.30
N PHE A 123 15.46 -31.25 -37.49
CA PHE A 123 15.36 -30.51 -38.75
C PHE A 123 13.95 -30.60 -39.31
N VAL A 124 13.46 -29.49 -39.86
CA VAL A 124 12.05 -29.35 -40.28
C VAL A 124 11.82 -29.92 -41.68
N GLY A 125 12.83 -29.81 -42.54
CA GLY A 125 12.74 -30.01 -43.98
C GLY A 125 13.35 -31.31 -44.52
N GLY A 126 13.49 -31.36 -45.85
CA GLY A 126 13.93 -32.52 -46.63
C GLY A 126 15.34 -32.33 -47.21
N THR A 127 15.56 -32.76 -48.45
CA THR A 127 16.86 -32.58 -49.15
C THR A 127 17.04 -31.19 -49.77
N ASN A 128 16.10 -30.27 -49.57
CA ASN A 128 16.04 -29.00 -50.27
C ASN A 128 16.41 -27.84 -49.33
N TYR A 129 16.57 -26.64 -49.87
CA TYR A 129 16.83 -25.43 -49.09
C TYR A 129 15.56 -25.04 -48.33
N GLU A 130 15.62 -25.01 -47.00
CA GLU A 130 14.52 -24.58 -46.14
C GLU A 130 15.02 -23.68 -45.01
N MET A 131 14.25 -22.64 -44.69
CA MET A 131 14.52 -21.73 -43.58
C MET A 131 13.35 -21.78 -42.60
N ALA A 132 13.62 -21.78 -41.30
CA ALA A 132 12.62 -21.49 -40.28
C ALA A 132 12.77 -20.03 -39.85
N THR A 133 11.70 -19.26 -39.95
CA THR A 133 11.69 -17.81 -39.68
C THR A 133 11.05 -17.49 -38.34
N ALA A 134 10.08 -18.29 -37.89
CA ALA A 134 9.42 -18.10 -36.61
C ALA A 134 9.01 -19.42 -35.96
N ILE A 135 8.93 -19.39 -34.62
CA ILE A 135 8.56 -20.52 -33.78
C ILE A 135 7.56 -20.10 -32.69
N ALA A 136 6.57 -20.95 -32.44
CA ALA A 136 5.62 -20.77 -31.34
C ALA A 136 5.26 -22.12 -30.71
N VAL A 137 4.54 -22.07 -29.59
CA VAL A 137 3.97 -23.24 -28.92
C VAL A 137 2.46 -23.12 -28.82
N ASP A 138 1.75 -24.23 -28.96
CA ASP A 138 0.32 -24.29 -28.63
C ASP A 138 0.08 -24.64 -27.15
N ALA A 139 -1.18 -24.60 -26.73
CA ALA A 139 -1.56 -24.88 -25.35
C ALA A 139 -1.19 -26.30 -24.85
N GLN A 140 -0.89 -27.24 -25.76
CA GLN A 140 -0.43 -28.59 -25.46
C GLN A 140 1.10 -28.72 -25.55
N ASN A 141 1.83 -27.61 -25.67
CA ASN A 141 3.28 -27.53 -25.90
C ASN A 141 3.74 -28.17 -27.23
N ASN A 142 2.85 -28.36 -28.21
CA ASN A 142 3.29 -28.71 -29.55
C ASN A 142 3.98 -27.49 -30.16
N ILE A 143 5.01 -27.76 -30.95
CA ILE A 143 5.89 -26.75 -31.51
C ILE A 143 5.41 -26.44 -32.93
N LEU A 144 5.22 -25.16 -33.21
CA LEU A 144 4.78 -24.61 -34.48
C LEU A 144 5.94 -23.88 -35.12
N VAL A 145 6.25 -24.20 -36.38
CA VAL A 145 7.32 -23.53 -37.12
C VAL A 145 6.82 -23.14 -38.50
N THR A 146 7.16 -21.93 -38.93
CA THR A 146 6.86 -21.45 -40.28
C THR A 146 8.14 -20.99 -40.98
N GLY A 147 8.10 -20.90 -42.30
CA GLY A 147 9.18 -20.29 -43.06
C GLY A 147 8.99 -20.44 -44.57
N THR A 148 10.12 -20.54 -45.27
CA THR A 148 10.18 -20.64 -46.73
C THR A 148 11.09 -21.77 -47.18
N ARG A 149 10.89 -22.23 -48.42
CA ARG A 149 11.75 -23.18 -49.12
C ARG A 149 12.13 -22.65 -50.50
N ASP A 150 13.30 -23.03 -51.00
CA ASP A 150 13.75 -22.57 -52.32
C ASP A 150 13.16 -23.38 -53.49
N TRP A 151 13.36 -22.85 -54.68
CA TRP A 151 12.96 -23.42 -55.96
C TRP A 151 13.66 -24.74 -56.24
N VAL A 152 12.91 -25.84 -56.29
CA VAL A 152 13.39 -27.11 -56.84
C VAL A 152 12.53 -27.50 -58.04
N SER A 153 13.19 -27.87 -59.14
CA SER A 153 12.61 -28.25 -60.42
C SER A 153 11.99 -29.65 -60.42
N ASP A 154 11.30 -30.04 -59.34
CA ASP A 154 10.58 -31.30 -59.26
C ASP A 154 9.09 -31.00 -59.43
N GLY A 155 8.56 -31.34 -60.62
CA GLY A 155 7.24 -30.97 -61.10
C GLY A 155 6.12 -30.92 -60.05
N ASP A 156 5.40 -29.80 -60.04
CA ASP A 156 4.12 -29.52 -59.38
C ASP A 156 4.03 -29.38 -57.85
N ASN A 157 5.08 -28.93 -57.15
CA ASN A 157 4.89 -28.20 -55.87
C ASN A 157 5.49 -26.78 -55.88
N SER A 158 4.80 -25.82 -56.48
CA SER A 158 5.30 -24.44 -56.59
C SER A 158 5.21 -23.58 -55.31
N GLN A 159 4.53 -24.06 -54.26
CA GLN A 159 4.19 -23.29 -53.05
C GLN A 159 5.38 -23.16 -52.08
N ARG A 160 5.98 -21.97 -51.96
CA ARG A 160 7.25 -21.79 -51.24
C ARG A 160 7.11 -21.55 -49.73
N GLY A 161 5.93 -21.21 -49.24
CA GLY A 161 5.68 -21.08 -47.81
C GLY A 161 5.34 -22.42 -47.17
N TYR A 162 5.79 -22.65 -45.94
CA TYR A 162 5.38 -23.82 -45.17
C TYR A 162 5.09 -23.49 -43.70
N VAL A 163 4.24 -24.32 -43.10
CA VAL A 163 4.04 -24.41 -41.65
C VAL A 163 4.08 -25.86 -41.22
N ALA A 164 4.74 -26.13 -40.10
CA ALA A 164 4.97 -27.46 -39.57
C ALA A 164 4.59 -27.52 -38.08
N LYS A 165 4.07 -28.67 -37.66
CA LYS A 165 3.72 -28.95 -36.26
C LYS A 165 4.48 -30.17 -35.75
N PHE A 166 5.05 -30.05 -34.57
CA PHE A 166 5.80 -31.11 -33.90
C PHE A 166 5.27 -31.32 -32.49
N THR A 167 5.39 -32.55 -31.98
CA THR A 167 5.16 -32.84 -30.56
C THR A 167 6.20 -32.14 -29.67
N PRO A 168 5.96 -32.02 -28.34
CA PRO A 168 6.94 -31.46 -27.40
C PRO A 168 8.30 -32.18 -27.38
N ASN A 169 8.34 -33.44 -27.84
CA ASN A 169 9.52 -34.29 -27.93
C ASN A 169 10.22 -34.19 -29.31
N GLY A 170 9.81 -33.25 -30.16
CA GLY A 170 10.42 -33.02 -31.46
C GLY A 170 9.95 -33.97 -32.56
N MET A 171 8.98 -34.87 -32.32
CA MET A 171 8.43 -35.70 -33.41
C MET A 171 7.51 -34.87 -34.32
N ARG A 172 7.74 -34.92 -35.64
CA ARG A 172 6.91 -34.21 -36.63
C ARG A 172 5.52 -34.82 -36.72
N LEU A 173 4.49 -34.01 -36.50
CA LEU A 173 3.09 -34.39 -36.69
C LEU A 173 2.66 -34.18 -38.15
N TRP A 174 2.89 -32.99 -38.69
CA TRP A 174 2.59 -32.67 -40.08
C TRP A 174 3.36 -31.46 -40.59
N VAL A 175 3.40 -31.32 -41.92
CA VAL A 175 3.83 -30.12 -42.65
C VAL A 175 2.75 -29.77 -43.66
N ARG A 176 2.48 -28.48 -43.82
CA ARG A 176 1.57 -27.92 -44.83
C ARG A 176 2.31 -26.85 -45.60
N HIS A 177 2.08 -26.81 -46.91
CA HIS A 177 2.59 -25.76 -47.77
C HIS A 177 1.45 -24.81 -48.10
N PHE A 178 1.79 -23.53 -48.27
CA PHE A 178 0.85 -22.48 -48.61
C PHE A 178 1.46 -21.53 -49.64
N GLY A 179 0.60 -20.68 -50.23
CA GLY A 179 0.94 -19.85 -51.37
C GLY A 179 0.37 -20.38 -52.68
N GLY A 180 0.72 -19.72 -53.77
CA GLY A 180 0.24 -20.04 -55.12
C GLY A 180 1.31 -20.67 -56.01
N THR A 181 1.06 -20.63 -57.31
CA THR A 181 1.97 -21.16 -58.32
C THR A 181 2.82 -20.07 -58.94
N ASN A 182 4.14 -20.27 -58.97
CA ASN A 182 5.17 -19.51 -59.69
C ASN A 182 5.86 -18.36 -58.95
N TRP A 183 5.43 -17.99 -57.75
CA TRP A 183 6.01 -16.88 -57.00
C TRP A 183 6.48 -17.30 -55.61
N THR A 184 7.33 -16.50 -54.98
CA THR A 184 7.84 -16.78 -53.62
C THR A 184 6.79 -16.38 -52.60
N ASP A 185 6.53 -17.25 -51.64
CA ASP A 185 5.65 -17.01 -50.50
C ASP A 185 6.42 -17.42 -49.25
N TRP A 186 6.36 -16.65 -48.18
CA TRP A 186 7.09 -16.96 -46.95
C TRP A 186 6.27 -16.58 -45.72
N GLY A 187 6.26 -17.44 -44.72
CA GLY A 187 5.72 -17.10 -43.41
C GLY A 187 6.77 -16.35 -42.62
N SER A 188 6.40 -15.23 -42.01
CA SER A 188 7.28 -14.40 -41.17
C SER A 188 7.02 -14.61 -39.69
N ALA A 189 5.79 -14.98 -39.31
CA ALA A 189 5.43 -15.24 -37.92
C ALA A 189 4.36 -16.32 -37.79
N VAL A 190 4.38 -17.01 -36.65
CA VAL A 190 3.42 -18.05 -36.29
C VAL A 190 2.94 -17.86 -34.86
N ALA A 191 1.65 -18.10 -34.62
CA ALA A 191 1.03 -18.09 -33.30
C ALA A 191 0.00 -19.22 -33.19
N ALA A 192 -0.43 -19.54 -31.96
CA ALA A 192 -1.53 -20.46 -31.71
C ALA A 192 -2.62 -19.77 -30.87
N ASP A 193 -3.88 -20.03 -31.18
CA ASP A 193 -5.00 -19.59 -30.35
C ASP A 193 -5.31 -20.57 -29.20
N SER A 194 -6.26 -20.20 -28.33
CA SER A 194 -6.63 -21.00 -27.16
C SER A 194 -7.18 -22.40 -27.51
N MET A 195 -7.68 -22.58 -28.74
CA MET A 195 -8.18 -23.85 -29.27
C MET A 195 -7.09 -24.68 -29.98
N GLY A 196 -5.86 -24.16 -30.06
CA GLY A 196 -4.74 -24.80 -30.75
C GLY A 196 -4.78 -24.64 -32.28
N ASN A 197 -5.61 -23.73 -32.81
CA ASN A 197 -5.56 -23.35 -34.21
C ASN A 197 -4.27 -22.56 -34.45
N ILE A 198 -3.70 -22.71 -35.65
CA ILE A 198 -2.42 -22.14 -36.02
C ILE A 198 -2.65 -20.91 -36.88
N LEU A 199 -2.01 -19.81 -36.54
CA LEU A 199 -2.02 -18.57 -37.29
C LEU A 199 -0.65 -18.35 -37.92
N VAL A 200 -0.63 -18.08 -39.22
CA VAL A 200 0.59 -17.78 -39.97
C VAL A 200 0.42 -16.45 -40.67
N ALA A 201 1.31 -15.51 -40.37
CA ALA A 201 1.41 -14.24 -41.07
C ALA A 201 2.70 -14.19 -41.90
N GLY A 202 2.68 -13.48 -43.01
CA GLY A 202 3.86 -13.33 -43.86
C GLY A 202 3.61 -12.49 -45.09
N THR A 203 4.43 -12.71 -46.11
CA THR A 203 4.29 -12.04 -47.42
C THR A 203 4.00 -13.07 -48.51
N THR A 204 3.15 -12.69 -49.45
CA THR A 204 2.81 -13.50 -50.61
C THR A 204 2.97 -12.69 -51.88
N TYR A 205 3.67 -13.26 -52.87
CA TYR A 205 3.70 -12.74 -54.24
C TYR A 205 2.68 -13.50 -55.12
N SER A 206 1.96 -14.45 -54.53
CA SER A 206 0.98 -15.31 -55.16
C SER A 206 -0.45 -14.82 -54.94
N PHE A 207 -1.33 -15.13 -55.89
CA PHE A 207 -2.76 -14.80 -55.83
C PHE A 207 -3.68 -16.02 -55.82
N GLY A 208 -4.93 -15.80 -55.44
CA GLY A 208 -6.03 -16.75 -55.62
C GLY A 208 -6.02 -17.95 -54.66
N TRP A 209 -5.14 -17.95 -53.65
CA TRP A 209 -5.07 -18.99 -52.62
C TRP A 209 -5.70 -18.57 -51.28
N VAL A 210 -5.99 -17.27 -51.13
CA VAL A 210 -6.59 -16.69 -49.92
C VAL A 210 -8.12 -16.84 -49.97
N HIS A 211 -8.75 -17.26 -48.87
CA HIS A 211 -10.20 -17.54 -48.85
C HIS A 211 -10.84 -17.40 -47.46
N GLY A 212 -12.08 -16.93 -47.40
CA GLY A 212 -12.94 -16.97 -46.21
C GLY A 212 -12.67 -15.92 -45.12
N GLY A 213 -11.63 -15.11 -45.27
CA GLY A 213 -11.30 -14.03 -44.34
C GLY A 213 -11.85 -12.66 -44.76
N TYR A 214 -11.30 -11.60 -44.18
CA TYR A 214 -11.70 -10.20 -44.36
C TYR A 214 -11.55 -9.72 -45.80
N ASP A 215 -10.36 -9.90 -46.37
CA ASP A 215 -10.05 -9.49 -47.73
C ASP A 215 -9.47 -10.67 -48.51
N VAL A 216 -10.19 -11.04 -49.57
CA VAL A 216 -9.85 -12.17 -50.46
C VAL A 216 -9.69 -11.71 -51.90
N ALA A 217 -9.84 -10.41 -52.17
CA ALA A 217 -9.65 -9.85 -53.49
C ALA A 217 -8.16 -9.56 -53.72
N ASP A 218 -7.69 -9.81 -54.94
CA ASP A 218 -6.34 -9.41 -55.36
C ASP A 218 -6.38 -7.92 -55.75
N HIS A 219 -5.67 -7.08 -54.99
CA HIS A 219 -5.63 -5.63 -55.21
C HIS A 219 -4.35 -5.19 -55.92
N ARG A 220 -3.41 -6.10 -56.20
CA ARG A 220 -2.09 -5.75 -56.69
C ARG A 220 -2.13 -5.14 -58.08
N ASN A 221 -1.17 -4.24 -58.34
CA ASN A 221 -0.92 -3.74 -59.69
C ASN A 221 -0.51 -4.93 -60.60
N PRO A 222 -1.09 -5.11 -61.81
CA PRO A 222 -0.81 -6.23 -62.72
C PRO A 222 0.64 -6.35 -63.24
N ASP A 223 1.59 -5.56 -62.73
CA ASP A 223 3.02 -5.73 -63.01
C ASP A 223 3.53 -7.04 -62.37
N PRO A 224 3.98 -8.03 -63.17
CA PRO A 224 4.46 -9.31 -62.67
C PRO A 224 5.64 -9.22 -61.69
N TRP A 225 6.36 -8.08 -61.61
CA TRP A 225 7.58 -7.98 -60.82
C TRP A 225 7.51 -7.03 -59.60
N ALA A 226 6.36 -6.41 -59.29
CA ALA A 226 6.40 -5.18 -58.49
C ALA A 226 5.48 -5.04 -57.26
N SER A 227 4.65 -6.02 -56.88
CA SER A 227 3.85 -5.90 -55.64
C SER A 227 3.64 -7.21 -54.89
N ALA A 228 4.06 -7.25 -53.62
CA ALA A 228 3.80 -8.34 -52.69
C ALA A 228 2.71 -7.91 -51.70
N ASP A 229 1.89 -8.84 -51.20
CA ASP A 229 0.91 -8.54 -50.16
C ASP A 229 1.29 -9.16 -48.82
N GLY A 230 0.93 -8.49 -47.73
CA GLY A 230 0.84 -9.14 -46.43
C GLY A 230 -0.29 -10.16 -46.45
N PHE A 231 -0.14 -11.25 -45.70
CA PHE A 231 -1.25 -12.19 -45.50
C PHE A 231 -1.33 -12.66 -44.05
N ILE A 232 -2.50 -13.17 -43.70
CA ILE A 232 -2.77 -13.95 -42.49
C ILE A 232 -3.58 -15.20 -42.87
N MET A 233 -3.21 -16.35 -42.33
CA MET A 233 -3.90 -17.62 -42.54
C MET A 233 -4.12 -18.32 -41.21
N LYS A 234 -5.32 -18.87 -41.01
CA LYS A 234 -5.68 -19.70 -39.86
C LYS A 234 -5.92 -21.15 -40.29
N LEU A 235 -5.29 -22.09 -39.59
CA LEU A 235 -5.45 -23.53 -39.76
C LEU A 235 -6.00 -24.17 -38.48
N ASP A 236 -6.75 -25.26 -38.60
CA ASP A 236 -7.13 -26.07 -37.45
C ASP A 236 -5.92 -26.85 -36.87
N PRO A 237 -6.03 -27.50 -35.69
CA PRO A 237 -4.92 -28.24 -35.09
C PRO A 237 -4.36 -29.39 -35.94
N ASN A 238 -5.13 -29.88 -36.93
CA ASN A 238 -4.76 -30.93 -37.87
C ASN A 238 -4.13 -30.38 -39.17
N GLY A 239 -4.00 -29.06 -39.27
CA GLY A 239 -3.43 -28.36 -40.42
C GLY A 239 -4.41 -28.22 -41.59
N ASN A 240 -5.72 -28.27 -41.35
CA ASN A 240 -6.72 -27.92 -42.37
C ASN A 240 -6.94 -26.41 -42.40
N HIS A 241 -7.06 -25.84 -43.60
CA HIS A 241 -7.34 -24.41 -43.76
C HIS A 241 -8.73 -24.03 -43.24
N LEU A 242 -8.80 -22.97 -42.42
CA LEU A 242 -10.05 -22.41 -41.91
C LEU A 242 -10.40 -21.13 -42.66
N TRP A 243 -9.48 -20.16 -42.68
CA TRP A 243 -9.61 -18.92 -43.43
C TRP A 243 -8.25 -18.28 -43.66
N SER A 244 -8.16 -17.38 -44.63
CA SER A 244 -7.04 -16.48 -44.85
C SER A 244 -7.51 -15.13 -45.39
N SER A 245 -6.71 -14.08 -45.18
CA SER A 245 -6.93 -12.74 -45.73
C SER A 245 -5.63 -12.14 -46.27
N TYR A 246 -5.74 -11.32 -47.31
CA TYR A 246 -4.73 -10.34 -47.67
C TYR A 246 -4.74 -9.18 -46.66
N LEU A 247 -3.58 -8.61 -46.39
CA LEU A 247 -3.36 -7.48 -45.49
C LEU A 247 -2.54 -6.44 -46.25
N GLY A 248 -3.24 -5.47 -46.85
CA GLY A 248 -2.63 -4.56 -47.80
C GLY A 248 -3.63 -4.00 -48.80
N GLY A 249 -3.12 -3.45 -49.89
CA GLY A 249 -3.88 -2.87 -50.98
C GLY A 249 -3.12 -2.94 -52.30
N THR A 250 -3.03 -1.83 -53.02
CA THR A 250 -2.54 -1.85 -54.41
C THR A 250 -1.02 -1.90 -54.59
N ASN A 251 -0.26 -1.60 -53.53
CA ASN A 251 1.19 -1.50 -53.51
C ASN A 251 1.79 -2.60 -52.61
N SER A 252 3.12 -2.59 -52.43
CA SER A 252 3.77 -3.65 -51.65
C SER A 252 3.48 -3.55 -50.15
N ASP A 253 3.06 -4.65 -49.56
CA ASP A 253 2.72 -4.82 -48.16
C ASP A 253 3.35 -6.12 -47.62
N ALA A 254 3.66 -6.17 -46.33
CA ALA A 254 4.24 -7.34 -45.69
C ALA A 254 3.80 -7.43 -44.24
N ALA A 255 3.32 -8.60 -43.81
CA ALA A 255 3.04 -8.90 -42.41
C ALA A 255 4.28 -9.53 -41.76
N THR A 256 4.77 -8.93 -40.68
CA THR A 256 6.02 -9.33 -40.02
C THR A 256 5.78 -10.12 -38.74
N ALA A 257 4.72 -9.81 -38.00
CA ALA A 257 4.40 -10.49 -36.75
C ALA A 257 2.90 -10.69 -36.54
N VAL A 258 2.55 -11.78 -35.84
CA VAL A 258 1.19 -12.14 -35.44
C VAL A 258 1.16 -12.56 -33.98
N VAL A 259 0.13 -12.12 -33.26
CA VAL A 259 -0.22 -12.59 -31.91
C VAL A 259 -1.73 -12.74 -31.79
N VAL A 260 -2.16 -13.46 -30.75
CA VAL A 260 -3.57 -13.59 -30.38
C VAL A 260 -3.79 -12.96 -29.01
N ASP A 261 -4.93 -12.30 -28.82
CA ASP A 261 -5.34 -11.84 -27.49
C ASP A 261 -6.15 -12.91 -26.74
N ASP A 262 -6.47 -12.66 -25.47
CA ASP A 262 -7.24 -13.58 -24.61
C ASP A 262 -8.66 -13.89 -25.12
N TYR A 263 -9.14 -13.17 -26.14
CA TYR A 263 -10.43 -13.40 -26.80
C TYR A 263 -10.27 -14.10 -28.16
N ASP A 264 -9.09 -14.65 -28.45
CA ASP A 264 -8.70 -15.26 -29.73
C ASP A 264 -8.81 -14.32 -30.93
N ASN A 265 -8.81 -12.99 -30.71
CA ASN A 265 -8.67 -12.04 -31.82
C ASN A 265 -7.24 -12.07 -32.34
N VAL A 266 -7.10 -11.88 -33.64
CA VAL A 266 -5.82 -11.94 -34.34
C VAL A 266 -5.30 -10.53 -34.52
N LEU A 267 -4.08 -10.27 -34.04
CA LEU A 267 -3.40 -9.00 -34.25
C LEU A 267 -2.19 -9.22 -35.14
N VAL A 268 -2.06 -8.39 -36.18
CA VAL A 268 -0.97 -8.47 -37.14
C VAL A 268 -0.37 -7.08 -37.34
N THR A 269 0.96 -7.01 -37.37
CA THR A 269 1.71 -5.79 -37.69
C THR A 269 2.59 -6.01 -38.91
N GLY A 270 3.09 -4.92 -39.50
CA GLY A 270 4.01 -5.00 -40.63
C GLY A 270 4.22 -3.68 -41.34
N GLY A 271 4.77 -3.77 -42.55
CA GLY A 271 4.98 -2.66 -43.47
C GLY A 271 3.91 -2.60 -44.55
N THR A 272 3.52 -1.39 -44.94
CA THR A 272 2.54 -1.13 -46.00
C THR A 272 2.93 0.07 -46.86
N GLN A 273 2.87 -0.10 -48.17
CA GLN A 273 2.93 0.99 -49.14
C GLN A 273 1.54 1.35 -49.68
N SER A 274 0.50 0.69 -49.18
CA SER A 274 -0.85 0.77 -49.72
C SER A 274 -1.74 1.75 -48.94
N PRO A 275 -2.34 2.74 -49.61
CA PRO A 275 -3.35 3.60 -49.00
C PRO A 275 -4.72 2.93 -48.91
N GLY A 276 -5.58 3.45 -48.02
CA GLY A 276 -7.03 3.27 -48.10
C GLY A 276 -7.61 1.92 -47.62
N TRP A 277 -6.78 1.01 -47.10
CA TRP A 277 -7.24 -0.32 -46.63
C TRP A 277 -7.42 -0.41 -45.11
N VAL A 278 -6.89 0.56 -44.34
CA VAL A 278 -7.05 0.59 -42.88
C VAL A 278 -8.27 1.40 -42.43
N SER A 279 -8.92 1.00 -41.33
CA SER A 279 -10.10 1.72 -40.81
C SER A 279 -10.37 1.46 -39.32
N GLY A 280 -11.00 2.41 -38.62
CA GLY A 280 -11.48 2.24 -37.23
C GLY A 280 -10.42 2.40 -36.13
N GLY A 281 -9.13 2.42 -36.46
CA GLY A 281 -8.05 2.67 -35.50
C GLY A 281 -7.62 4.15 -35.41
N PHE A 282 -6.47 4.39 -34.78
CA PHE A 282 -5.95 5.73 -34.47
C PHE A 282 -5.65 6.60 -35.69
N ARG A 283 -4.82 6.13 -36.64
CA ARG A 283 -4.44 6.82 -37.87
C ARG A 283 -4.99 6.05 -39.07
N THR A 284 -5.94 6.64 -39.79
CA THR A 284 -6.61 6.01 -40.95
C THR A 284 -6.31 6.68 -42.28
N ARG A 285 -5.56 7.79 -42.27
CA ARG A 285 -5.11 8.47 -43.49
C ARG A 285 -3.69 8.00 -43.84
N TYR A 286 -3.47 7.64 -45.10
CA TYR A 286 -2.18 7.21 -45.60
C TYR A 286 -1.32 8.42 -45.98
N GLY A 287 -0.08 8.46 -45.48
CA GLY A 287 0.96 9.39 -45.90
C GLY A 287 0.60 10.86 -45.67
N ASP A 288 0.53 11.29 -44.42
CA ASP A 288 0.31 12.70 -44.07
C ASP A 288 1.45 13.57 -44.64
N ASP A 289 1.17 14.10 -45.84
CA ASP A 289 1.73 15.17 -46.68
C ASP A 289 3.25 15.18 -47.00
N TYR A 290 3.68 14.51 -48.09
CA TYR A 290 4.88 14.74 -48.96
C TYR A 290 5.83 13.55 -49.24
N GLY A 291 5.31 12.46 -49.81
CA GLY A 291 6.03 11.75 -50.90
C GLY A 291 7.33 10.99 -50.57
N GLY A 292 7.42 10.33 -49.40
CA GLY A 292 8.50 9.38 -49.06
C GLY A 292 7.92 8.06 -48.57
N ALA A 293 8.45 6.93 -49.03
CA ALA A 293 7.81 5.62 -48.99
C ALA A 293 7.82 4.90 -47.62
N VAL A 294 6.80 4.05 -47.44
CA VAL A 294 6.58 3.01 -46.41
C VAL A 294 6.02 3.50 -45.07
N GLY A 295 4.76 3.18 -44.80
CA GLY A 295 4.16 3.27 -43.47
C GLY A 295 4.02 1.88 -42.87
N GLY A 296 3.98 1.75 -41.55
CA GLY A 296 3.63 0.50 -40.88
C GLY A 296 2.13 0.40 -40.69
N PHE A 297 1.63 -0.80 -40.39
CA PHE A 297 0.23 -1.00 -40.01
C PHE A 297 0.12 -1.87 -38.76
N LEU A 298 -1.02 -1.71 -38.06
CA LEU A 298 -1.52 -2.68 -37.09
C LEU A 298 -2.98 -2.96 -37.43
N VAL A 299 -3.33 -4.24 -37.52
CA VAL A 299 -4.71 -4.71 -37.78
C VAL A 299 -5.14 -5.70 -36.71
N LYS A 300 -6.40 -5.60 -36.30
CA LYS A 300 -7.09 -6.54 -35.43
C LYS A 300 -8.25 -7.19 -36.18
N LEU A 301 -8.25 -8.51 -36.24
CA LEU A 301 -9.32 -9.35 -36.79
C LEU A 301 -9.96 -10.18 -35.68
N SER A 302 -11.21 -10.58 -35.83
CA SER A 302 -11.84 -11.55 -34.94
C SER A 302 -11.25 -12.95 -35.13
N ALA A 303 -11.55 -13.87 -34.21
CA ALA A 303 -11.18 -15.28 -34.34
C ALA A 303 -11.68 -15.93 -35.65
N GLY A 304 -12.78 -15.41 -36.22
CA GLY A 304 -13.37 -15.84 -37.48
C GLY A 304 -12.82 -15.12 -38.72
N GLY A 305 -11.81 -14.26 -38.58
CA GLY A 305 -11.17 -13.57 -39.70
C GLY A 305 -11.87 -12.29 -40.15
N THR A 306 -12.87 -11.79 -39.42
CA THR A 306 -13.53 -10.51 -39.75
C THR A 306 -12.71 -9.33 -39.26
N HIS A 307 -12.57 -8.27 -40.04
CA HIS A 307 -11.90 -7.03 -39.60
C HIS A 307 -12.65 -6.35 -38.45
N LEU A 308 -11.91 -5.96 -37.41
CA LEU A 308 -12.43 -5.22 -36.27
C LEU A 308 -11.96 -3.75 -36.32
N TRP A 309 -10.66 -3.53 -36.47
CA TRP A 309 -10.06 -2.22 -36.72
C TRP A 309 -8.64 -2.38 -37.26
N SER A 310 -8.12 -1.33 -37.90
CA SER A 310 -6.72 -1.19 -38.28
C SER A 310 -6.30 0.28 -38.29
N THR A 311 -5.00 0.50 -38.16
CA THR A 311 -4.35 1.81 -38.12
C THR A 311 -3.03 1.75 -38.87
N TYR A 312 -2.64 2.86 -39.48
CA TYR A 312 -1.26 3.09 -39.85
C TYR A 312 -0.42 3.44 -38.61
N LEU A 313 0.87 3.17 -38.66
CA LEU A 313 1.86 3.53 -37.62
C LEU A 313 2.61 4.83 -37.96
N GLY A 314 2.16 5.55 -38.98
CA GLY A 314 2.80 6.79 -39.45
C GLY A 314 4.10 6.51 -40.21
N TYR A 315 5.21 7.13 -39.76
CA TYR A 315 6.54 7.05 -40.38
C TYR A 315 7.39 5.91 -39.81
N ALA A 316 6.75 4.83 -39.35
CA ALA A 316 7.41 3.72 -38.69
C ALA A 316 6.97 2.39 -39.29
N SER A 317 7.87 1.42 -39.40
CA SER A 317 7.56 0.05 -39.85
C SER A 317 7.52 -0.89 -38.65
N GLY A 318 6.45 -1.67 -38.50
CA GLY A 318 6.33 -2.66 -37.42
C GLY A 318 7.18 -3.90 -37.69
N SER A 319 8.10 -4.21 -36.78
CA SER A 319 8.93 -5.43 -36.83
C SER A 319 8.31 -6.57 -36.03
N ASP A 320 7.75 -6.27 -34.85
CA ASP A 320 7.15 -7.26 -33.96
C ASP A 320 6.04 -6.63 -33.09
N LEU A 321 5.16 -7.48 -32.53
CA LEU A 321 4.12 -7.04 -31.60
C LEU A 321 3.91 -8.01 -30.43
N ALA A 322 3.42 -7.48 -29.32
CA ALA A 322 3.04 -8.25 -28.14
C ALA A 322 1.75 -7.69 -27.51
N VAL A 323 1.02 -8.53 -26.78
CA VAL A 323 -0.21 -8.15 -26.08
C VAL A 323 -0.08 -8.54 -24.61
N ASP A 324 -0.37 -7.62 -23.70
CA ASP A 324 -0.40 -7.90 -22.27
C ASP A 324 -1.74 -8.49 -21.82
N ARG A 325 -1.78 -9.03 -20.59
CA ARG A 325 -3.00 -9.57 -19.96
C ARG A 325 -4.12 -8.55 -19.72
N TYR A 326 -3.85 -7.26 -19.92
CA TYR A 326 -4.82 -6.18 -19.79
C TYR A 326 -5.38 -5.75 -21.16
N GLY A 327 -4.92 -6.38 -22.24
CA GLY A 327 -5.28 -6.08 -23.62
C GLY A 327 -4.53 -4.88 -24.22
N GLY A 328 -3.48 -4.39 -23.55
CA GLY A 328 -2.54 -3.42 -24.13
C GLY A 328 -1.76 -4.06 -25.27
N ILE A 329 -1.72 -3.38 -26.42
CA ILE A 329 -1.06 -3.88 -27.63
C ILE A 329 0.19 -3.05 -27.85
N PHE A 330 1.35 -3.70 -27.93
CA PHE A 330 2.64 -3.03 -28.08
C PHE A 330 3.25 -3.41 -29.42
N VAL A 331 3.71 -2.41 -30.17
CA VAL A 331 4.42 -2.60 -31.44
C VAL A 331 5.82 -2.01 -31.32
N THR A 332 6.82 -2.73 -31.80
CA THR A 332 8.19 -2.23 -31.94
C THR A 332 8.62 -2.24 -33.40
N GLY A 333 9.62 -1.45 -33.74
CA GLY A 333 10.20 -1.43 -35.07
C GLY A 333 11.16 -0.28 -35.27
N ALA A 334 11.27 0.21 -36.50
CA ALA A 334 12.07 1.37 -36.84
C ALA A 334 11.19 2.53 -37.30
N ALA A 335 11.49 3.73 -36.81
CA ALA A 335 10.80 4.97 -37.14
C ALA A 335 11.77 5.96 -37.77
N TRP A 336 11.30 6.68 -38.79
CA TRP A 336 12.04 7.74 -39.46
C TRP A 336 11.52 9.12 -39.07
N ALA A 337 12.28 10.16 -39.41
CA ALA A 337 11.96 11.54 -39.07
C ALA A 337 10.56 11.92 -39.57
N PRO A 338 9.63 12.30 -38.66
CA PRO A 338 8.39 12.89 -39.08
C PRO A 338 8.68 14.28 -39.67
N PRO A 339 7.81 14.82 -40.54
CA PRO A 339 7.87 16.21 -40.95
C PRO A 339 7.91 17.13 -39.72
N PHE A 340 8.56 18.28 -39.83
CA PHE A 340 8.75 19.26 -38.73
C PHE A 340 7.44 19.76 -38.07
N TRP A 341 6.27 19.43 -38.62
CA TRP A 341 4.95 19.80 -38.13
C TRP A 341 4.15 18.64 -37.51
N ASP A 342 4.58 17.37 -37.67
CA ASP A 342 4.01 16.21 -36.94
C ASP A 342 4.87 15.93 -35.70
N THR A 343 4.71 16.77 -34.67
CA THR A 343 5.38 16.60 -33.36
C THR A 343 4.59 15.71 -32.40
N ASP A 344 3.44 15.16 -32.84
CA ASP A 344 2.46 14.50 -31.99
C ASP A 344 2.51 12.96 -32.07
N TRP A 345 3.42 12.38 -32.87
CA TRP A 345 3.55 10.92 -32.97
C TRP A 345 4.07 10.26 -31.68
N ALA A 346 5.18 10.74 -31.11
CA ALA A 346 5.78 10.20 -29.87
C ALA A 346 5.17 10.82 -28.59
N ARG A 347 3.83 10.92 -28.56
CA ARG A 347 3.12 11.56 -27.46
C ARG A 347 3.09 10.66 -26.23
N LEU A 348 3.31 11.25 -25.04
CA LEU A 348 3.26 10.59 -23.73
C LEU A 348 4.31 9.47 -23.48
N GLY A 349 5.24 9.25 -24.42
CA GLY A 349 6.43 8.42 -24.22
C GLY A 349 7.54 9.14 -23.43
N PHE A 350 8.63 8.43 -23.13
CA PHE A 350 9.78 9.01 -22.41
C PHE A 350 10.76 9.75 -23.33
N ASP A 351 10.82 9.39 -24.60
CA ASP A 351 11.56 10.14 -25.62
C ASP A 351 10.63 10.52 -26.77
N SER A 352 10.52 11.83 -27.00
CA SER A 352 9.68 12.43 -28.04
C SER A 352 10.49 12.98 -29.20
N VAL A 353 11.81 12.80 -29.20
CA VAL A 353 12.72 13.35 -30.21
C VAL A 353 13.44 12.20 -30.90
N LEU A 354 13.40 12.20 -32.23
CA LEU A 354 14.27 11.34 -33.03
C LEU A 354 15.70 11.87 -32.91
N GLY A 355 16.60 11.08 -32.31
CA GLY A 355 17.99 11.47 -32.10
C GLY A 355 18.83 11.36 -33.38
N GLY A 356 18.51 10.38 -34.23
CA GLY A 356 19.26 10.02 -35.44
C GLY A 356 18.43 10.14 -36.73
N GLY A 357 18.90 9.49 -37.81
CA GLY A 357 18.17 9.40 -39.08
C GLY A 357 17.06 8.33 -39.10
N GLN A 358 17.13 7.40 -38.15
CA GLN A 358 16.21 6.29 -37.93
C GLN A 358 16.41 5.84 -36.48
N ASP A 359 15.36 5.77 -35.67
CA ASP A 359 15.45 5.25 -34.30
C ASP A 359 14.52 4.04 -34.14
N ALA A 360 14.78 3.19 -33.16
CA ALA A 360 13.78 2.21 -32.77
C ALA A 360 12.58 2.93 -32.14
N PHE A 361 11.42 2.26 -32.10
CA PHE A 361 10.27 2.80 -31.41
C PHE A 361 9.53 1.74 -30.63
N VAL A 362 8.76 2.18 -29.64
CA VAL A 362 7.71 1.38 -29.03
C VAL A 362 6.43 2.21 -28.99
N GLU A 363 5.35 1.65 -29.51
CA GLU A 363 4.03 2.25 -29.51
C GLU A 363 3.00 1.34 -28.85
N LYS A 364 2.21 1.91 -27.94
CA LYS A 364 1.11 1.20 -27.27
C LYS A 364 -0.24 1.65 -27.81
N PHE A 365 -1.08 0.68 -28.10
CA PHE A 365 -2.50 0.85 -28.40
C PHE A 365 -3.38 0.23 -27.33
N THR A 366 -4.55 0.83 -27.14
CA THR A 366 -5.67 0.24 -26.40
C THR A 366 -6.31 -0.92 -27.17
N PRO A 367 -7.08 -1.81 -26.53
CA PRO A 367 -7.78 -2.91 -27.21
C PRO A 367 -8.69 -2.47 -28.38
N HIS A 368 -9.11 -1.20 -28.36
CA HIS A 368 -10.02 -0.58 -29.34
C HIS A 368 -9.28 0.22 -30.43
N GLY A 369 -7.94 0.17 -30.48
CA GLY A 369 -7.17 0.76 -31.56
C GLY A 369 -6.81 2.24 -31.40
N ALA A 370 -7.10 2.86 -30.26
CA ALA A 370 -6.59 4.20 -29.91
C ALA A 370 -5.15 4.11 -29.39
N GLN A 371 -4.27 5.01 -29.83
CA GLN A 371 -2.90 5.13 -29.30
C GLN A 371 -2.95 5.60 -27.84
N ALA A 372 -2.25 4.88 -26.96
CA ALA A 372 -2.09 5.24 -25.56
C ALA A 372 -0.83 6.10 -25.35
N TRP A 373 0.29 5.67 -25.93
CA TRP A 373 1.56 6.42 -25.97
C TRP A 373 2.47 5.85 -27.06
N ALA A 374 3.45 6.63 -27.50
CA ALA A 374 4.56 6.20 -28.34
C ALA A 374 5.86 6.86 -27.88
N THR A 375 6.98 6.16 -28.03
CA THR A 375 8.31 6.66 -27.67
C THR A 375 9.32 6.26 -28.72
N TYR A 376 10.25 7.17 -29.02
CA TYR A 376 11.48 6.81 -29.70
C TYR A 376 12.41 6.06 -28.73
N PHE A 377 13.31 5.28 -29.31
CA PHE A 377 14.30 4.49 -28.61
C PHE A 377 15.58 4.43 -29.44
N GLY A 378 16.49 5.36 -29.18
CA GLY A 378 17.67 5.56 -30.02
C GLY A 378 18.57 6.70 -29.55
N GLY A 379 19.61 6.95 -30.35
CA GLY A 379 20.61 7.98 -30.14
C GLY A 379 20.91 8.76 -31.43
N ASP A 380 22.17 9.11 -31.68
CA ASP A 380 22.59 10.01 -32.76
C ASP A 380 22.79 9.34 -34.14
N ALA A 381 22.63 8.03 -34.23
CA ALA A 381 22.79 7.23 -35.44
C ALA A 381 21.59 6.32 -35.69
N GLY A 382 21.71 5.34 -36.58
CA GLY A 382 20.61 4.44 -36.94
C GLY A 382 20.33 3.40 -35.85
N ASP A 383 19.08 3.30 -35.42
CA ASP A 383 18.62 2.30 -34.47
C ASP A 383 17.34 1.60 -34.93
N SER A 384 17.16 0.34 -34.56
CA SER A 384 16.03 -0.48 -35.02
C SER A 384 15.53 -1.43 -33.94
N GLY A 385 14.21 -1.46 -33.73
CA GLY A 385 13.53 -2.47 -32.92
C GLY A 385 13.29 -3.73 -33.74
N LEU A 386 13.69 -4.89 -33.20
CA LEU A 386 13.56 -6.19 -33.88
C LEU A 386 12.57 -7.13 -33.18
N GLY A 387 12.32 -6.94 -31.89
CA GLY A 387 11.53 -7.88 -31.11
C GLY A 387 10.92 -7.28 -29.86
N ILE A 388 9.74 -7.77 -29.47
CA ILE A 388 9.03 -7.28 -28.28
C ILE A 388 8.25 -8.40 -27.58
N ALA A 389 8.28 -8.42 -26.25
CA ALA A 389 7.52 -9.37 -25.44
C ALA A 389 7.07 -8.77 -24.11
N THR A 390 5.90 -9.18 -23.65
CA THR A 390 5.33 -8.76 -22.36
C THR A 390 5.58 -9.80 -21.29
N ALA A 391 5.98 -9.37 -20.10
CA ALA A 391 6.17 -10.23 -18.95
C ALA A 391 4.92 -10.29 -18.04
N PRO A 392 4.75 -11.37 -17.24
CA PRO A 392 3.60 -11.51 -16.34
C PRO A 392 3.47 -10.42 -15.27
N ASP A 393 4.53 -9.66 -14.99
CA ASP A 393 4.51 -8.52 -14.07
C ASP A 393 3.96 -7.23 -14.72
N GLY A 394 3.67 -7.25 -16.04
CA GLY A 394 3.24 -6.10 -16.82
C GLY A 394 4.39 -5.28 -17.39
N SER A 395 5.65 -5.68 -17.18
CA SER A 395 6.79 -5.08 -17.87
C SER A 395 6.90 -5.54 -19.32
N LEU A 396 7.51 -4.71 -20.14
CA LEU A 396 7.75 -4.94 -21.55
C LEU A 396 9.25 -5.10 -21.80
N TRP A 397 9.62 -6.05 -22.65
CA TRP A 397 10.99 -6.26 -23.10
C TRP A 397 11.08 -6.04 -24.59
N THR A 398 11.94 -5.12 -25.02
CA THR A 398 12.20 -4.84 -26.43
C THR A 398 13.68 -5.07 -26.75
N SER A 399 13.97 -5.62 -27.91
CA SER A 399 15.33 -5.87 -28.39
C SER A 399 15.54 -5.26 -29.76
N GLY A 400 16.80 -5.02 -30.11
CA GLY A 400 17.16 -4.57 -31.45
C GLY A 400 18.62 -4.16 -31.61
N LEU A 401 18.88 -3.41 -32.68
CA LEU A 401 20.22 -2.96 -33.06
C LEU A 401 20.37 -1.46 -32.84
N THR A 402 21.58 -1.06 -32.45
CA THR A 402 21.97 0.34 -32.31
C THR A 402 23.31 0.63 -32.97
N GLU A 403 23.35 1.62 -33.85
CA GLU A 403 24.60 2.22 -34.34
C GLU A 403 25.01 3.44 -33.50
N SER A 404 24.09 3.92 -32.64
CA SER A 404 24.25 5.10 -31.81
C SER A 404 25.23 4.88 -30.68
N THR A 405 26.08 5.89 -30.43
CA THR A 405 27.03 5.86 -29.31
C THR A 405 26.47 6.45 -28.02
N ASN A 406 25.25 6.97 -28.08
CA ASN A 406 24.52 7.67 -27.02
C ASN A 406 23.07 7.16 -26.87
N PHE A 407 22.83 5.88 -27.15
CA PHE A 407 21.55 5.20 -27.43
C PHE A 407 20.39 5.47 -26.45
N VAL A 408 20.62 6.00 -25.25
CA VAL A 408 19.60 6.62 -24.38
C VAL A 408 20.25 7.62 -23.41
N ALA A 409 19.69 8.84 -23.30
CA ALA A 409 19.94 9.82 -22.23
C ALA A 409 21.43 10.07 -21.89
N GLY A 410 22.29 10.14 -22.91
CA GLY A 410 23.71 10.50 -22.75
C GLY A 410 24.60 9.39 -22.17
N ARG A 411 24.15 8.14 -22.13
CA ARG A 411 25.02 7.00 -21.79
C ARG A 411 25.88 6.63 -22.99
N THR A 412 27.20 6.69 -22.85
CA THR A 412 28.13 6.22 -23.87
C THR A 412 28.06 4.70 -24.01
N ASN A 413 27.60 4.19 -25.15
CA ASN A 413 27.61 2.77 -25.50
C ASN A 413 28.43 2.54 -26.77
N ALA A 414 28.93 1.32 -26.95
CA ALA A 414 29.42 0.88 -28.24
C ALA A 414 28.21 0.50 -29.13
N PRO A 415 28.28 0.73 -30.45
CA PRO A 415 27.35 0.15 -31.41
C PRO A 415 27.22 -1.36 -31.23
N GLY A 416 26.03 -1.92 -31.42
CA GLY A 416 25.77 -3.34 -31.23
C GLY A 416 24.30 -3.67 -31.00
N SER A 417 24.04 -4.73 -30.25
CA SER A 417 22.69 -5.18 -29.93
C SER A 417 22.26 -4.76 -28.52
N TYR A 418 20.96 -4.53 -28.35
CA TYR A 418 20.37 -4.16 -27.06
C TYR A 418 19.21 -5.08 -26.66
N LEU A 419 19.01 -5.18 -25.35
CA LEU A 419 17.80 -5.69 -24.71
C LEU A 419 17.38 -4.71 -23.62
N ALA A 420 16.17 -4.16 -23.75
CA ALA A 420 15.66 -3.10 -22.90
C ALA A 420 14.37 -3.52 -22.20
N ARG A 421 14.24 -3.15 -20.92
CA ARG A 421 13.03 -3.32 -20.11
C ARG A 421 12.35 -1.97 -19.95
N ILE A 422 11.08 -1.91 -20.34
CA ILE A 422 10.20 -0.76 -20.18
C ILE A 422 9.14 -1.13 -19.14
N VAL A 423 8.88 -0.23 -18.20
CA VAL A 423 7.88 -0.42 -17.13
C VAL A 423 6.91 0.75 -17.17
N GLU A 424 5.62 0.46 -17.20
CA GLU A 424 4.59 1.49 -17.08
C GLU A 424 4.38 1.85 -15.60
N GLY A 425 4.57 3.12 -15.25
CA GLY A 425 4.37 3.64 -13.91
C GLY A 425 3.63 4.98 -13.91
N SER A 426 3.11 5.38 -12.76
CA SER A 426 2.81 6.79 -12.51
C SER A 426 4.07 7.43 -11.96
N TYR A 427 4.86 8.10 -12.81
CA TYR A 427 6.10 8.74 -12.36
C TYR A 427 6.09 10.26 -12.55
N PHE A 428 6.61 10.94 -11.53
CA PHE A 428 6.93 12.36 -11.50
C PHE A 428 8.42 12.54 -11.79
N GLN A 429 8.75 13.10 -12.95
CA GLN A 429 10.09 13.65 -13.19
C GLN A 429 10.03 15.18 -13.18
N GLY A 430 10.79 15.82 -12.29
CA GLY A 430 10.95 17.27 -12.29
C GLY A 430 11.74 17.78 -11.08
N VAL A 431 13.01 18.14 -11.30
CA VAL A 431 13.64 19.22 -10.53
C VAL A 431 13.29 20.51 -11.26
N GLY A 432 12.25 21.20 -10.79
CA GLY A 432 11.79 22.45 -11.40
C GLY A 432 10.95 23.26 -10.42
N ASN A 433 11.10 24.59 -10.43
CA ASN A 433 10.28 25.49 -9.63
C ASN A 433 8.83 25.44 -10.13
N TRP A 434 7.93 24.92 -9.31
CA TRP A 434 6.51 24.81 -9.61
C TRP A 434 5.79 26.13 -9.27
N SER A 435 5.16 26.75 -10.26
CA SER A 435 4.45 28.03 -10.11
C SER A 435 2.92 27.90 -9.97
N ASN A 436 2.40 26.68 -9.80
CA ASN A 436 0.97 26.44 -9.59
C ASN A 436 0.70 25.88 -8.18
N THR A 437 -0.41 26.34 -7.60
CA THR A 437 -0.71 26.34 -6.16
C THR A 437 -0.91 25.00 -5.47
N ASN A 438 -1.03 23.84 -6.14
CA ASN A 438 -1.24 22.54 -5.48
C ASN A 438 -0.71 21.39 -6.37
N LEU A 439 -0.17 20.32 -5.74
CA LEU A 439 0.15 19.05 -6.40
C LEU A 439 -1.03 18.07 -6.22
N TRP A 440 -1.79 17.81 -7.28
CA TRP A 440 -2.90 16.83 -7.28
C TRP A 440 -2.45 15.51 -7.92
N LEU A 441 -2.53 14.41 -7.16
CA LEU A 441 -2.34 13.05 -7.68
C LEU A 441 -3.71 12.49 -8.12
N LEU A 442 -4.07 12.65 -9.41
CA LEU A 442 -5.30 12.08 -9.96
C LEU A 442 -5.03 10.66 -10.52
N PRO A 443 -5.75 9.61 -10.09
CA PRO A 443 -5.43 8.23 -10.49
C PRO A 443 -5.94 7.87 -11.89
N PRO A 444 -5.22 7.02 -12.65
CA PRO A 444 -5.82 6.09 -13.60
C PRO A 444 -5.98 4.69 -12.97
N LEU A 445 -7.21 4.17 -12.99
CA LEU A 445 -7.63 2.76 -12.90
C LEU A 445 -7.17 1.86 -11.72
N SER A 446 -6.30 2.31 -10.81
CA SER A 446 -6.03 1.65 -9.53
C SER A 446 -5.83 2.68 -8.41
N ASN A 447 -6.59 2.56 -7.32
CA ASN A 447 -6.68 3.51 -6.20
C ASN A 447 -5.42 3.58 -5.30
N THR A 448 -4.22 3.36 -5.83
CA THR A 448 -2.97 3.32 -5.03
C THR A 448 -1.81 3.93 -5.82
N VAL A 449 -1.15 4.93 -5.23
CA VAL A 449 0.12 5.48 -5.72
C VAL A 449 1.25 4.77 -4.99
N ILE A 450 1.99 3.93 -5.72
CA ILE A 450 3.18 3.24 -5.22
C ILE A 450 4.41 4.01 -5.70
N ILE A 451 5.21 4.51 -4.76
CA ILE A 451 6.54 5.03 -5.09
C ILE A 451 7.47 3.80 -5.22
N LEU A 452 8.01 3.59 -6.42
CA LEU A 452 8.94 2.49 -6.72
C LEU A 452 10.36 2.80 -6.18
N PRO A 453 11.19 1.77 -5.91
CA PRO A 453 12.47 1.95 -5.23
C PRO A 453 13.48 2.80 -6.03
N PHE A 454 14.06 3.81 -5.39
CA PHE A 454 15.21 4.58 -5.86
C PHE A 454 16.38 4.43 -4.88
N THR A 455 17.62 4.59 -5.37
CA THR A 455 18.85 4.50 -4.55
C THR A 455 19.13 5.76 -3.71
N SER A 456 18.24 6.76 -3.71
CA SER A 456 18.42 8.07 -3.05
C SER A 456 17.08 8.70 -2.62
N THR A 457 17.12 9.71 -1.73
CA THR A 457 15.95 10.48 -1.27
C THR A 457 15.28 11.26 -2.41
N LEU A 458 13.95 11.18 -2.52
CA LEU A 458 13.15 12.03 -3.41
C LEU A 458 12.81 13.35 -2.70
N TYR A 459 13.21 14.48 -3.27
CA TYR A 459 12.92 15.82 -2.74
C TYR A 459 11.77 16.47 -3.51
N VAL A 460 10.77 16.98 -2.80
CA VAL A 460 9.64 17.75 -3.34
C VAL A 460 9.65 19.14 -2.70
N ASP A 461 9.88 20.21 -3.48
CA ASP A 461 9.89 21.60 -3.01
C ASP A 461 8.64 22.36 -3.48
N ILE A 462 7.82 22.85 -2.54
CA ILE A 462 6.62 23.65 -2.79
C ILE A 462 6.90 25.08 -2.31
N PRO A 463 7.06 26.08 -3.21
CA PRO A 463 7.46 27.44 -2.83
C PRO A 463 6.50 28.10 -1.82
N SER A 464 7.07 28.70 -0.77
CA SER A 464 6.36 29.27 0.40
C SER A 464 5.42 30.45 0.14
N ALA A 465 5.27 30.88 -1.12
CA ALA A 465 4.51 32.08 -1.48
C ALA A 465 3.04 31.85 -1.83
N GLN A 466 2.55 30.60 -1.93
CA GLN A 466 1.15 30.34 -2.27
C GLN A 466 0.53 29.19 -1.44
N ALA A 467 -0.74 29.35 -1.09
CA ALA A 467 -1.43 28.66 0.02
C ALA A 467 -1.88 27.21 -0.26
N GLY A 468 -1.10 26.41 -0.98
CA GLY A 468 -1.50 25.04 -1.27
C GLY A 468 -0.36 24.04 -1.10
N GLY A 469 -0.72 22.91 -0.53
CA GLY A 469 0.19 21.89 -0.03
C GLY A 469 0.24 20.64 -0.90
N PHE A 470 0.86 19.59 -0.37
CA PHE A 470 0.70 18.23 -0.89
C PHE A 470 -0.66 17.68 -0.45
N SER A 471 -1.53 17.29 -1.39
CA SER A 471 -2.86 16.73 -1.04
C SER A 471 -3.17 15.39 -1.69
N LEU A 472 -3.78 14.49 -0.89
CA LEU A 472 -4.32 13.20 -1.32
C LEU A 472 -5.84 13.25 -1.25
N ASP A 473 -6.51 12.98 -2.37
CA ASP A 473 -7.98 12.90 -2.43
C ASP A 473 -8.54 11.72 -1.64
N ALA A 474 -9.81 11.83 -1.24
CA ALA A 474 -10.54 10.76 -0.56
C ALA A 474 -10.59 9.48 -1.41
N GLY A 475 -10.17 8.35 -0.82
CA GLY A 475 -10.07 7.05 -1.50
C GLY A 475 -8.69 6.73 -2.10
N SER A 476 -7.76 7.68 -2.10
CA SER A 476 -6.37 7.47 -2.54
C SER A 476 -5.49 6.94 -1.41
N ARG A 477 -4.50 6.09 -1.75
CA ARG A 477 -3.50 5.56 -0.81
C ARG A 477 -2.07 5.90 -1.26
N LEU A 478 -1.29 6.48 -0.36
CA LEU A 478 0.17 6.65 -0.51
C LEU A 478 0.91 5.60 0.34
N GLN A 479 1.84 4.85 -0.27
CA GLN A 479 2.64 3.84 0.42
C GLN A 479 4.15 4.08 0.25
N VAL A 480 4.86 4.29 1.37
CA VAL A 480 6.34 4.36 1.42
C VAL A 480 6.86 2.99 1.87
N GLN A 481 7.58 2.28 0.99
CA GLN A 481 8.13 0.94 1.25
C GLN A 481 9.51 0.98 1.96
N PRO A 482 10.03 -0.15 2.49
CA PRO A 482 11.32 -0.23 3.18
C PRO A 482 12.49 0.28 2.32
N GLY A 483 13.43 1.03 2.92
CA GLY A 483 14.65 1.52 2.26
C GLY A 483 14.50 2.82 1.48
N MET A 484 13.32 3.46 1.51
CA MET A 484 13.02 4.69 0.79
C MET A 484 12.93 5.92 1.70
N SER A 485 13.22 7.10 1.14
CA SER A 485 13.02 8.40 1.80
C SER A 485 12.35 9.40 0.87
N LEU A 486 11.24 10.00 1.30
CA LEU A 486 10.55 11.11 0.63
C LEU A 486 10.61 12.36 1.52
N ASP A 487 11.17 13.46 1.04
CA ASP A 487 11.21 14.75 1.76
C ASP A 487 10.29 15.77 1.04
N VAL A 488 9.27 16.29 1.73
CA VAL A 488 8.34 17.32 1.21
C VAL A 488 8.56 18.64 1.95
N TYR A 489 8.81 19.72 1.20
CA TYR A 489 8.91 21.09 1.72
C TYR A 489 7.62 21.86 1.39
N GLY A 490 6.75 22.08 2.39
CA GLY A 490 5.42 22.71 2.24
C GLY A 490 4.35 22.07 3.15
N PRO A 491 3.16 22.68 3.33
CA PRO A 491 2.07 22.05 4.11
C PRO A 491 1.59 20.76 3.44
N ALA A 492 1.16 19.75 4.20
CA ALA A 492 0.57 18.52 3.65
C ALA A 492 -0.85 18.28 4.23
N ILE A 493 -1.84 18.13 3.36
CA ILE A 493 -3.25 17.92 3.69
C ILE A 493 -3.71 16.57 3.13
N ASN A 494 -3.92 15.58 3.99
CA ASN A 494 -4.36 14.26 3.58
C ASN A 494 -5.88 14.10 3.79
N HIS A 495 -6.64 13.89 2.72
CA HIS A 495 -8.06 13.48 2.76
C HIS A 495 -8.25 11.97 2.50
N GLY A 496 -7.15 11.21 2.27
CA GLY A 496 -7.11 9.77 1.97
C GLY A 496 -6.36 8.91 3.01
N ALA A 497 -5.78 7.77 2.59
CA ALA A 497 -5.03 6.85 3.47
C ALA A 497 -3.50 6.99 3.29
N LEU A 498 -2.75 7.10 4.39
CA LEU A 498 -1.27 7.15 4.40
C LEU A 498 -0.71 5.89 5.05
N ALA A 499 0.23 5.20 4.40
CA ALA A 499 0.93 4.06 4.97
C ALA A 499 2.45 4.18 4.80
N ILE A 500 3.19 4.20 5.92
CA ILE A 500 4.65 4.11 5.93
C ILE A 500 5.02 2.72 6.45
N GLN A 501 5.65 1.89 5.63
CA GLN A 501 6.06 0.54 6.02
C GLN A 501 7.39 0.57 6.79
N ASN A 502 7.67 -0.50 7.54
CA ASN A 502 8.93 -0.68 8.28
C ASN A 502 10.16 -0.42 7.39
N GLY A 503 11.04 0.48 7.81
CA GLY A 503 12.23 0.90 7.06
C GLY A 503 11.99 1.98 6.00
N GLY A 504 10.75 2.43 5.78
CA GLY A 504 10.44 3.60 4.95
C GLY A 504 10.48 4.90 5.75
N THR A 505 10.85 6.02 5.10
CA THR A 505 10.95 7.36 5.73
C THR A 505 10.16 8.41 4.95
N LEU A 506 9.34 9.21 5.65
CA LEU A 506 8.70 10.43 5.15
C LEU A 506 9.17 11.62 5.98
N GLY A 507 9.83 12.59 5.35
CA GLY A 507 10.18 13.88 5.95
C GLY A 507 9.21 14.96 5.49
N LEU A 508 8.65 15.71 6.44
CA LEU A 508 7.80 16.88 6.16
C LEU A 508 8.45 18.13 6.77
N ARG A 509 8.73 19.14 5.95
CA ARG A 509 9.43 20.38 6.35
C ARG A 509 8.58 21.60 5.98
N GLY A 510 8.25 22.46 6.95
CA GLY A 510 7.41 23.63 6.72
C GLY A 510 6.70 24.14 7.98
N THR A 511 5.83 25.15 7.84
CA THR A 511 5.07 25.75 8.95
C THR A 511 3.82 24.95 9.37
N SER A 512 3.48 23.87 8.67
CA SER A 512 2.41 22.92 9.00
C SER A 512 2.78 21.54 8.46
N GLY A 513 2.53 20.48 9.24
CA GLY A 513 2.92 19.11 8.87
C GLY A 513 1.78 18.34 8.18
N LEU A 514 1.16 17.41 8.89
CA LEU A 514 0.11 16.51 8.41
C LEU A 514 -1.27 16.88 8.98
N THR A 515 -2.25 17.20 8.12
CA THR A 515 -3.66 17.21 8.54
C THR A 515 -4.37 15.99 7.99
N GLN A 516 -5.04 15.24 8.86
CA GLN A 516 -5.86 14.08 8.49
C GLN A 516 -7.32 14.35 8.84
N SER A 517 -8.16 14.48 7.81
CA SER A 517 -9.60 14.67 7.92
C SER A 517 -10.31 13.40 7.42
N GLY A 518 -10.64 12.50 8.34
CA GLY A 518 -11.11 11.14 8.04
C GLY A 518 -10.01 10.16 7.57
N GLY A 519 -10.38 8.89 7.38
CA GLY A 519 -9.46 7.83 6.92
C GLY A 519 -8.48 7.32 7.99
N THR A 520 -7.47 6.53 7.56
CA THR A 520 -6.48 5.91 8.45
C THR A 520 -5.05 6.20 7.98
N ALA A 521 -4.19 6.64 8.91
CA ALA A 521 -2.75 6.81 8.72
C ALA A 521 -2.02 5.75 9.56
N ASN A 522 -1.30 4.84 8.91
CA ASN A 522 -0.55 3.77 9.57
C ASN A 522 0.96 4.00 9.39
N ILE A 523 1.65 4.26 10.48
CA ILE A 523 3.08 4.56 10.50
C ILE A 523 3.80 3.39 11.18
N ASP A 524 4.39 2.49 10.39
CA ASP A 524 5.25 1.39 10.88
C ASP A 524 6.72 1.60 10.48
N GLY A 525 7.05 2.77 9.90
CA GLY A 525 8.42 3.26 9.65
C GLY A 525 8.65 4.65 10.27
N THR A 526 9.44 5.53 9.64
CA THR A 526 9.80 6.84 10.22
C THR A 526 9.03 8.00 9.58
N LEU A 527 8.39 8.85 10.39
CA LEU A 527 7.87 10.17 9.99
C LEU A 527 8.64 11.26 10.75
N ALA A 528 9.40 12.08 10.03
CA ALA A 528 10.19 13.17 10.61
C ALA A 528 9.59 14.53 10.24
N LEU A 529 9.17 15.28 11.25
CA LEU A 529 8.62 16.62 11.12
C LEU A 529 9.67 17.64 11.57
N GLY A 530 9.89 18.68 10.76
CA GLY A 530 10.79 19.79 11.11
C GLY A 530 10.31 20.62 12.32
N SER A 531 11.00 21.73 12.60
CA SER A 531 10.54 22.69 13.61
C SER A 531 9.25 23.38 13.15
N ILE A 532 8.29 23.57 14.06
CA ILE A 532 6.97 24.16 13.78
C ILE A 532 6.85 25.52 14.48
N PRO A 533 7.01 26.64 13.75
CA PRO A 533 6.78 27.99 14.27
C PRO A 533 5.35 28.51 13.99
N GLY A 534 4.82 29.40 14.84
CA GLY A 534 3.78 30.37 14.45
C GLY A 534 2.34 29.84 14.31
N GLY A 535 1.77 29.25 15.37
CA GLY A 535 0.34 28.86 15.41
C GLY A 535 -0.07 27.67 14.52
N GLY A 536 0.86 27.09 13.75
CA GLY A 536 0.62 25.90 12.93
C GLY A 536 0.56 24.59 13.74
N ALA A 537 -0.02 23.55 13.16
CA ALA A 537 -0.06 22.19 13.71
C ALA A 537 0.89 21.25 12.94
N GLY A 538 1.70 20.48 13.66
CA GLY A 538 2.56 19.44 13.10
C GLY A 538 1.76 18.23 12.65
N ILE A 539 0.84 17.74 13.47
CA ILE A 539 -0.17 16.73 13.11
C ILE A 539 -1.54 17.21 13.62
N ALA A 540 -2.55 17.20 12.77
CA ALA A 540 -3.94 17.49 13.13
C ALA A 540 -4.85 16.33 12.71
N ILE A 541 -5.55 15.72 13.67
CA ILE A 541 -6.53 14.64 13.43
C ILE A 541 -7.95 15.19 13.62
N GLN A 542 -8.74 15.15 12.56
CA GLN A 542 -10.16 15.52 12.53
C GLN A 542 -10.95 14.26 12.12
N ASP A 543 -11.57 13.57 13.08
CA ASP A 543 -12.37 12.34 12.88
C ASP A 543 -11.67 11.14 12.20
N GLY A 544 -10.35 11.20 11.99
CA GLY A 544 -9.54 10.13 11.40
C GLY A 544 -8.88 9.20 12.41
N GLN A 545 -8.12 8.22 11.91
CA GLN A 545 -7.30 7.32 12.74
C GLN A 545 -5.81 7.47 12.43
N LEU A 546 -4.98 7.64 13.46
CA LEU A 546 -3.52 7.56 13.38
C LEU A 546 -3.03 6.39 14.23
N ALA A 547 -2.42 5.39 13.61
CA ALA A 547 -1.78 4.28 14.29
C ALA A 547 -0.27 4.30 14.05
N ILE A 548 0.51 4.36 15.13
CA ILE A 548 1.97 4.21 15.12
C ILE A 548 2.25 2.76 15.50
N GLY A 549 2.63 1.93 14.52
CA GLY A 549 2.97 0.52 14.72
C GLY A 549 4.19 0.35 15.63
N THR A 550 4.49 -0.88 16.03
CA THR A 550 5.58 -1.17 16.99
C THR A 550 6.97 -0.76 16.48
N ASN A 551 7.16 -0.68 15.15
CA ASN A 551 8.39 -0.17 14.53
C ASN A 551 8.26 1.28 14.06
N GLY A 552 7.09 1.89 14.28
CA GLY A 552 6.79 3.25 13.89
C GLY A 552 7.48 4.27 14.77
N HIS A 553 8.08 5.29 14.15
CA HIS A 553 8.74 6.39 14.83
C HIS A 553 8.28 7.72 14.22
N ILE A 554 7.52 8.50 14.98
CA ILE A 554 7.21 9.90 14.63
C ILE A 554 8.11 10.81 15.47
N SER A 555 8.82 11.73 14.82
CA SER A 555 9.66 12.72 15.51
C SER A 555 9.34 14.14 15.08
N PHE A 556 9.31 15.07 16.03
CA PHE A 556 9.14 16.50 15.78
C PHE A 556 10.42 17.25 16.13
N GLY A 557 10.74 18.27 15.34
CA GLY A 557 11.72 19.30 15.67
C GLY A 557 11.27 20.18 16.84
N SER A 558 11.69 21.45 16.83
CA SER A 558 11.33 22.39 17.91
C SER A 558 9.95 23.02 17.67
N LEU A 559 9.09 23.03 18.68
CA LEU A 559 7.79 23.72 18.67
C LEU A 559 7.96 25.12 19.28
N THR A 560 7.63 26.17 18.53
CA THR A 560 7.89 27.56 18.93
C THR A 560 6.71 28.49 18.60
N ASN A 561 6.55 29.60 19.33
CA ASN A 561 5.61 30.68 19.01
C ASN A 561 4.16 30.21 18.74
N GLY A 562 3.59 29.39 19.63
CA GLY A 562 2.22 28.89 19.51
C GLY A 562 2.04 27.67 18.59
N GLY A 563 3.11 27.11 18.02
CA GLY A 563 3.05 25.86 17.26
C GLY A 563 2.59 24.68 18.11
N THR A 564 1.74 23.81 17.55
CA THR A 564 1.24 22.60 18.22
C THR A 564 1.79 21.34 17.54
N GLY A 565 2.26 20.38 18.33
CA GLY A 565 2.79 19.11 17.83
C GLY A 565 1.69 18.22 17.27
N LEU A 566 0.82 17.70 18.13
CA LEU A 566 -0.34 16.89 17.79
C LEU A 566 -1.62 17.55 18.30
N THR A 567 -2.60 17.78 17.43
CA THR A 567 -3.96 18.22 17.79
C THR A 567 -4.96 17.15 17.38
N GLN A 568 -5.87 16.78 18.27
CA GLN A 568 -6.93 15.82 18.02
C GLN A 568 -8.29 16.44 18.34
N SER A 569 -9.19 16.46 17.35
CA SER A 569 -10.56 16.93 17.47
C SER A 569 -11.52 15.86 16.94
N GLY A 570 -11.52 14.68 17.58
CA GLY A 570 -12.25 13.49 17.16
C GLY A 570 -11.34 12.32 16.74
N GLY A 571 -11.94 11.20 16.34
CA GLY A 571 -11.19 10.04 15.82
C GLY A 571 -10.34 9.31 16.87
N ALA A 572 -9.29 8.59 16.44
CA ALA A 572 -8.42 7.80 17.32
C ALA A 572 -6.93 7.96 17.00
N VAL A 573 -6.09 8.06 18.03
CA VAL A 573 -4.63 8.01 17.95
C VAL A 573 -4.14 6.86 18.82
N ASP A 574 -3.40 5.90 18.25
CA ASP A 574 -2.79 4.78 18.97
C ASP A 574 -1.28 4.76 18.75
N VAL A 575 -0.52 4.86 19.84
CA VAL A 575 0.94 4.84 19.86
C VAL A 575 1.44 3.50 20.37
N GLY A 576 1.76 2.58 19.45
CA GLY A 576 2.43 1.31 19.73
C GLY A 576 3.96 1.35 19.58
N GLY A 577 4.48 2.29 18.79
CA GLY A 577 5.92 2.58 18.64
C GLY A 577 6.35 3.82 19.42
N ALA A 578 7.05 4.76 18.77
CA ALA A 578 7.52 5.99 19.41
C ALA A 578 6.93 7.28 18.80
N LEU A 579 6.53 8.22 19.67
CA LEU A 579 6.12 9.58 19.34
C LEU A 579 6.99 10.57 20.13
N ALA A 580 7.96 11.19 19.48
CA ALA A 580 8.99 11.99 20.13
C ALA A 580 8.96 13.47 19.70
N PHE A 581 9.04 14.39 20.66
CA PHE A 581 9.13 15.83 20.43
C PHE A 581 10.46 16.35 20.95
N ASN A 582 11.29 16.99 20.11
CA ASN A 582 12.63 17.40 20.54
C ASN A 582 12.61 18.53 21.59
N SER A 583 11.94 19.65 21.28
CA SER A 583 11.79 20.75 22.25
C SER A 583 10.46 21.50 22.10
N ILE A 584 9.95 22.04 23.21
CA ILE A 584 8.77 22.92 23.26
C ILE A 584 9.15 24.23 23.94
N THR A 585 8.95 25.35 23.24
CA THR A 585 9.34 26.68 23.70
C THR A 585 8.19 27.70 23.52
N ALA A 586 8.23 28.81 24.28
CA ALA A 586 7.48 30.06 24.03
C ALA A 586 6.03 29.87 23.52
N GLY A 587 5.15 29.30 24.35
CA GLY A 587 3.72 29.14 24.05
C GLY A 587 3.34 27.99 23.11
N GLY A 588 4.29 27.16 22.67
CA GLY A 588 4.00 25.93 21.93
C GLY A 588 3.29 24.86 22.78
N SER A 589 2.62 23.92 22.12
CA SER A 589 1.91 22.80 22.76
C SER A 589 2.33 21.46 22.17
N GLY A 590 2.60 20.45 23.01
CA GLY A 590 2.97 19.11 22.54
C GLY A 590 1.76 18.38 21.98
N ILE A 591 0.85 17.98 22.87
CA ILE A 591 -0.36 17.22 22.54
C ILE A 591 -1.59 17.98 23.04
N VAL A 592 -2.58 18.17 22.16
CA VAL A 592 -3.86 18.81 22.48
C VAL A 592 -4.99 17.87 22.08
N ILE A 593 -5.72 17.36 23.07
CA ILE A 593 -6.87 16.46 22.89
C ILE A 593 -8.14 17.25 23.18
N GLN A 594 -8.89 17.59 22.14
CA GLN A 594 -10.18 18.25 22.27
C GLN A 594 -11.31 17.24 22.40
N ASP A 595 -11.29 16.20 21.57
CA ASP A 595 -12.21 15.05 21.62
C ASP A 595 -11.57 13.83 20.94
N GLY A 596 -12.16 12.64 21.08
CA GLY A 596 -11.66 11.39 20.50
C GLY A 596 -10.89 10.47 21.48
N GLN A 597 -10.26 9.43 20.96
CA GLN A 597 -9.51 8.44 21.73
C GLN A 597 -8.00 8.59 21.51
N PHE A 598 -7.24 8.83 22.56
CA PHE A 598 -5.78 8.83 22.55
C PHE A 598 -5.27 7.64 23.37
N ARG A 599 -4.42 6.80 22.79
CA ARG A 599 -3.85 5.64 23.47
C ARG A 599 -2.34 5.60 23.31
N VAL A 600 -1.65 5.36 24.41
CA VAL A 600 -0.27 4.86 24.41
C VAL A 600 -0.34 3.40 24.80
N SER A 601 -0.18 2.52 23.81
CA SER A 601 -0.28 1.08 23.99
C SER A 601 0.91 0.53 24.79
N ALA A 602 0.76 -0.68 25.34
CA ALA A 602 1.85 -1.33 26.08
C ALA A 602 3.09 -1.49 25.18
N GLY A 603 4.25 -1.02 25.65
CA GLY A 603 5.50 -0.95 24.86
C GLY A 603 5.66 0.31 24.00
N GLY A 604 4.58 1.08 23.80
CA GLY A 604 4.63 2.38 23.14
C GLY A 604 5.23 3.47 24.04
N GLU A 605 5.89 4.44 23.42
CA GLU A 605 6.56 5.54 24.10
C GLU A 605 6.17 6.89 23.48
N VAL A 606 5.71 7.81 24.33
CA VAL A 606 5.58 9.22 24.00
C VAL A 606 6.61 9.98 24.83
N SER A 607 7.54 10.68 24.17
CA SER A 607 8.58 11.44 24.85
C SER A 607 8.62 12.88 24.37
N ILE A 608 8.60 13.82 25.31
CA ILE A 608 8.83 15.24 25.02
C ILE A 608 10.14 15.64 25.66
N GLY A 609 11.11 16.10 24.88
CA GLY A 609 12.45 16.46 25.32
C GLY A 609 12.48 17.72 26.18
N THR A 610 13.09 18.80 25.69
CA THR A 610 13.33 20.01 26.50
C THR A 610 12.16 20.98 26.47
N PHE A 611 11.82 21.55 27.63
CA PHE A 611 10.77 22.57 27.78
C PHE A 611 11.38 23.93 28.08
N SER A 612 10.82 25.03 27.60
CA SER A 612 11.17 26.38 28.07
C SER A 612 10.02 27.39 27.92
N GLY A 613 9.96 28.39 28.79
CA GLY A 613 8.88 29.38 28.81
C GLY A 613 7.52 28.77 29.19
N SER A 614 6.42 29.31 28.65
CA SER A 614 5.02 28.92 28.94
C SER A 614 4.49 27.73 28.10
N GLY A 615 5.38 26.87 27.59
CA GLY A 615 4.97 25.72 26.76
C GLY A 615 4.14 24.69 27.53
N LYS A 616 3.24 23.99 26.84
CA LYS A 616 2.39 22.93 27.41
C LYS A 616 2.76 21.56 26.85
N GLY A 617 2.83 20.54 27.71
CA GLY A 617 3.11 19.16 27.30
C GLY A 617 1.89 18.47 26.72
N LEU A 618 0.86 18.25 27.54
CA LEU A 618 -0.44 17.71 27.14
C LEU A 618 -1.58 18.56 27.71
N THR A 619 -2.59 18.87 26.90
CA THR A 619 -3.85 19.47 27.36
C THR A 619 -5.02 18.67 26.85
N GLN A 620 -5.95 18.31 27.75
CA GLN A 620 -7.18 17.59 27.41
C GLN A 620 -8.44 18.40 27.77
N THR A 621 -9.35 18.53 26.81
CA THR A 621 -10.63 19.25 26.91
C THR A 621 -11.82 18.42 26.41
N GLY A 622 -11.75 17.09 26.53
CA GLY A 622 -12.78 16.14 26.11
C GLY A 622 -12.17 14.77 25.76
N GLY A 623 -12.96 13.86 25.19
CA GLY A 623 -12.50 12.54 24.79
C GLY A 623 -11.95 11.67 25.92
N SER A 624 -11.15 10.66 25.55
CA SER A 624 -10.48 9.73 26.46
C SER A 624 -8.99 9.58 26.12
N ALA A 625 -8.12 9.64 27.12
CA ALA A 625 -6.70 9.34 26.99
C ALA A 625 -6.34 8.12 27.87
N ASN A 626 -5.74 7.08 27.30
CA ASN A 626 -5.30 5.89 28.04
C ASN A 626 -3.80 5.62 27.85
N ILE A 627 -3.06 5.62 28.95
CA ILE A 627 -1.61 5.41 28.98
C ILE A 627 -1.33 4.04 29.60
N ASP A 628 -1.17 3.02 28.74
CA ASP A 628 -0.74 1.67 29.12
C ASP A 628 0.78 1.47 28.92
N GLY A 629 1.43 2.34 28.14
CA GLY A 629 2.88 2.41 27.93
C GLY A 629 3.55 3.54 28.71
N SER A 630 4.52 4.21 28.09
CA SER A 630 5.28 5.30 28.72
C SER A 630 4.93 6.67 28.14
N LEU A 631 4.61 7.64 29.00
CA LEU A 631 4.49 9.05 28.65
C LEU A 631 5.50 9.84 29.49
N SER A 632 6.51 10.43 28.84
CA SER A 632 7.62 11.10 29.51
C SER A 632 7.85 12.53 29.02
N PHE A 633 8.25 13.41 29.95
CA PHE A 633 8.51 14.81 29.67
C PHE A 633 9.84 15.22 30.30
N GLY A 634 10.80 15.73 29.52
CA GLY A 634 12.16 16.09 29.92
C GLY A 634 12.27 17.41 30.67
N THR A 635 13.47 17.86 31.05
CA THR A 635 13.64 18.95 32.02
C THR A 635 13.43 20.37 31.44
N SER A 636 13.12 21.33 32.33
CA SER A 636 13.20 22.81 32.22
C SER A 636 11.90 23.66 32.11
N GLY A 637 11.90 24.83 32.78
CA GLY A 637 10.93 25.95 32.63
C GLY A 637 9.65 25.93 33.49
N ASN A 638 9.13 27.13 33.83
CA ASN A 638 7.87 27.35 34.54
C ASN A 638 6.64 27.06 33.64
N GLY A 639 6.00 25.88 33.78
CA GLY A 639 4.67 25.59 33.23
C GLY A 639 4.11 24.23 33.70
N ALA A 640 2.78 24.06 33.69
CA ALA A 640 2.12 22.77 33.92
C ALA A 640 2.39 21.84 32.72
N ARG A 641 2.81 20.60 32.98
CA ARG A 641 3.21 19.66 31.92
C ARG A 641 2.01 18.92 31.35
N ILE A 642 1.06 18.53 32.21
CA ILE A 642 -0.22 17.97 31.80
C ILE A 642 -1.35 18.74 32.47
N GLU A 643 -2.34 19.15 31.68
CA GLU A 643 -3.55 19.83 32.14
C GLU A 643 -4.80 19.09 31.64
N ILE A 644 -5.60 18.56 32.57
CA ILE A 644 -6.86 17.87 32.25
C ILE A 644 -8.02 18.77 32.70
N ARG A 645 -8.81 19.24 31.74
CA ARG A 645 -9.96 20.13 32.00
C ARG A 645 -11.30 19.40 31.97
N SER A 646 -11.43 18.40 31.12
CA SER A 646 -12.61 17.53 30.97
C SER A 646 -12.23 16.24 30.24
N GLY A 647 -13.15 15.28 30.16
CA GLY A 647 -12.92 13.96 29.57
C GLY A 647 -12.44 12.92 30.59
N GLU A 648 -11.98 11.77 30.07
CA GLU A 648 -11.41 10.69 30.87
C GLU A 648 -9.91 10.55 30.60
N PHE A 649 -9.09 10.46 31.64
CA PHE A 649 -7.66 10.24 31.56
C PHE A 649 -7.29 9.03 32.41
N ARG A 650 -6.67 8.01 31.82
CA ARG A 650 -6.29 6.78 32.50
C ARG A 650 -4.79 6.55 32.40
N VAL A 651 -4.19 6.16 33.52
CA VAL A 651 -2.87 5.51 33.55
C VAL A 651 -3.10 4.07 33.99
N GLY A 652 -2.96 3.12 33.07
CA GLY A 652 -3.15 1.69 33.35
C GLY A 652 -2.09 1.14 34.28
N ALA A 653 -2.28 -0.08 34.82
CA ALA A 653 -1.37 -0.67 35.80
C ALA A 653 0.09 -0.84 35.31
N GLY A 654 0.29 -1.06 34.01
CA GLY A 654 1.62 -1.08 33.37
C GLY A 654 2.09 0.28 32.84
N GLY A 655 1.26 1.31 32.97
CA GLY A 655 1.51 2.65 32.47
C GLY A 655 2.41 3.47 33.39
N HIS A 656 3.32 4.23 32.78
CA HIS A 656 4.24 5.11 33.48
C HIS A 656 4.16 6.53 32.95
N LEU A 657 3.81 7.46 33.84
CA LEU A 657 3.86 8.89 33.58
C LEU A 657 5.07 9.49 34.30
N SER A 658 6.08 9.95 33.55
CA SER A 658 7.31 10.52 34.11
C SER A 658 7.45 11.99 33.75
N LEU A 659 7.54 12.85 34.76
CA LEU A 659 7.68 14.29 34.61
C LEU A 659 9.04 14.73 35.16
N GLY A 660 9.89 15.26 34.29
CA GLY A 660 11.16 15.88 34.63
C GLY A 660 11.00 17.10 35.57
N ASN A 661 12.11 17.69 36.03
CA ASN A 661 12.10 18.80 36.99
C ASN A 661 11.12 19.94 36.61
N VAL A 662 10.16 20.21 37.51
CA VAL A 662 9.03 21.13 37.36
C VAL A 662 9.23 22.51 37.99
N GLY A 663 10.41 22.81 38.53
CA GLY A 663 10.78 24.19 38.93
C GLY A 663 9.85 24.88 39.93
N GLY A 664 9.13 24.11 40.78
CA GLY A 664 8.20 24.63 41.79
C GLY A 664 6.72 24.68 41.36
N LEU A 665 6.36 24.17 40.19
CA LEU A 665 4.97 24.04 39.72
C LEU A 665 4.45 22.61 39.83
N SER A 666 3.14 22.43 39.62
CA SER A 666 2.49 21.12 39.58
C SER A 666 2.81 20.37 38.29
N GLY A 667 3.18 19.09 38.41
CA GLY A 667 3.44 18.21 37.27
C GLY A 667 2.18 17.92 36.45
N LEU A 668 1.18 17.34 37.10
CA LEU A 668 -0.16 17.09 36.56
C LEU A 668 -1.19 17.98 37.27
N THR A 669 -1.99 18.72 36.51
CA THR A 669 -3.08 19.54 37.05
C THR A 669 -4.42 19.04 36.55
N LEU A 670 -5.30 18.66 37.49
CA LEU A 670 -6.68 18.29 37.22
C LEU A 670 -7.61 19.47 37.54
N VAL A 671 -8.12 20.13 36.52
CA VAL A 671 -9.09 21.22 36.65
C VAL A 671 -10.52 20.67 36.63
N GLY A 672 -10.76 19.56 35.92
CA GLY A 672 -12.05 18.88 35.81
C GLY A 672 -11.93 17.52 35.12
N GLY A 673 -13.04 16.84 34.83
CA GLY A 673 -13.02 15.49 34.21
C GLY A 673 -12.74 14.37 35.22
N ARG A 674 -12.38 13.19 34.71
CA ARG A 674 -12.13 11.97 35.49
C ARG A 674 -10.73 11.43 35.21
N VAL A 675 -9.94 11.26 36.27
CA VAL A 675 -8.61 10.62 36.21
C VAL A 675 -8.67 9.28 36.93
N ASN A 676 -8.28 8.21 36.26
CA ASN A 676 -8.05 6.90 36.88
C ASN A 676 -6.56 6.56 36.84
N LEU A 677 -5.93 6.46 38.02
CA LEU A 677 -4.51 6.18 38.20
C LEU A 677 -4.34 4.78 38.79
N ASP A 678 -4.17 3.77 37.94
CA ASP A 678 -3.80 2.40 38.34
C ASP A 678 -2.29 2.16 38.27
N GLY A 679 -1.58 2.92 37.43
CA GLY A 679 -0.14 2.84 37.24
C GLY A 679 0.69 3.79 38.11
N THR A 680 1.85 4.20 37.60
CA THR A 680 2.76 5.11 38.33
C THR A 680 2.77 6.51 37.70
N LEU A 681 2.54 7.53 38.53
CA LEU A 681 2.86 8.93 38.24
C LEU A 681 4.13 9.30 39.01
N ALA A 682 5.22 9.61 38.30
CA ALA A 682 6.48 10.02 38.90
C ALA A 682 6.90 11.42 38.48
N VAL A 683 7.22 12.27 39.46
CA VAL A 683 7.72 13.62 39.21
C VAL A 683 9.09 13.80 39.85
N SER A 684 10.12 14.04 39.04
CA SER A 684 11.48 14.27 39.51
C SER A 684 11.70 15.76 39.79
N GLY A 685 11.18 16.28 40.90
CA GLY A 685 11.28 17.70 41.28
C GLY A 685 12.19 17.95 42.48
N GLY A 686 12.72 19.17 42.59
CA GLY A 686 13.34 19.65 43.84
C GLY A 686 12.32 19.77 44.99
N PRO A 687 12.77 20.03 46.23
CA PRO A 687 11.88 20.18 47.39
C PRO A 687 10.74 21.18 47.12
N GLY A 688 9.49 20.79 47.41
CA GLY A 688 8.29 21.62 47.20
C GLY A 688 7.58 21.45 45.85
N SER A 689 8.04 20.53 44.99
CA SER A 689 7.35 20.23 43.73
C SER A 689 6.07 19.40 43.98
N VAL A 690 4.94 19.88 43.46
CA VAL A 690 3.65 19.19 43.52
C VAL A 690 3.59 18.20 42.36
N ALA A 691 3.51 16.89 42.65
CA ALA A 691 3.38 15.89 41.60
C ALA A 691 2.01 15.97 40.92
N LEU A 692 0.95 16.13 41.72
CA LEU A 692 -0.43 16.24 41.25
C LEU A 692 -1.17 17.35 42.01
N SER A 693 -1.79 18.27 41.28
CA SER A 693 -2.71 19.29 41.81
C SER A 693 -4.14 18.98 41.36
N LEU A 694 -4.99 18.59 42.31
CA LEU A 694 -6.40 18.29 42.13
C LEU A 694 -7.23 19.54 42.46
N GLN A 695 -7.61 20.29 41.43
CA GLN A 695 -8.36 21.55 41.56
C GLN A 695 -9.87 21.36 41.35
N GLY A 696 -10.27 20.31 40.62
CA GLY A 696 -11.66 19.92 40.36
C GLY A 696 -11.74 18.51 39.77
N GLY A 697 -12.92 18.05 39.37
CA GLY A 697 -13.11 16.71 38.82
C GLY A 697 -12.97 15.59 39.85
N SER A 698 -12.66 14.37 39.38
CA SER A 698 -12.47 13.19 40.23
C SER A 698 -11.17 12.45 39.92
N LEU A 699 -10.37 12.17 40.94
CA LEU A 699 -9.22 11.27 40.89
C LEU A 699 -9.57 9.94 41.57
N SER A 700 -9.37 8.82 40.87
CA SER A 700 -9.61 7.47 41.35
C SER A 700 -8.44 6.52 41.01
N GLY A 701 -8.45 5.28 41.51
CA GLY A 701 -7.47 4.23 41.16
C GLY A 701 -6.54 3.82 42.30
N SER A 702 -5.80 2.72 42.10
CA SER A 702 -4.93 2.08 43.10
C SER A 702 -3.43 2.18 42.81
N GLY A 703 -3.04 3.20 42.05
CA GLY A 703 -1.66 3.42 41.61
C GLY A 703 -0.75 4.08 42.66
N THR A 704 0.37 4.62 42.18
CA THR A 704 1.36 5.32 42.98
C THR A 704 1.65 6.71 42.44
N ILE A 705 1.56 7.72 43.30
CA ILE A 705 2.00 9.10 43.05
C ILE A 705 3.35 9.29 43.75
N VAL A 706 4.43 9.39 42.97
CA VAL A 706 5.77 9.69 43.46
C VAL A 706 5.95 11.20 43.50
N GLY A 707 5.71 11.77 44.69
CA GLY A 707 5.79 13.21 44.98
C GLY A 707 4.60 13.69 45.83
N MET A 708 4.45 15.01 45.96
CA MET A 708 3.38 15.62 46.76
C MET A 708 2.05 15.65 46.00
N LEU A 709 0.95 15.36 46.69
CA LEU A 709 -0.42 15.52 46.20
C LEU A 709 -1.09 16.70 46.91
N GLU A 710 -1.54 17.70 46.15
CA GLU A 710 -2.35 18.80 46.67
C GLU A 710 -3.77 18.72 46.10
N ALA A 711 -4.78 18.80 46.95
CA ALA A 711 -6.19 18.73 46.54
C ALA A 711 -6.97 19.96 47.04
N THR A 712 -7.14 20.94 46.15
CA THR A 712 -7.86 22.19 46.42
C THR A 712 -9.37 22.08 46.15
N GLY A 713 -9.79 21.17 45.27
CA GLY A 713 -11.19 20.94 44.92
C GLY A 713 -11.47 19.49 44.46
N GLY A 714 -12.67 19.22 43.95
CA GLY A 714 -13.03 17.91 43.39
C GLY A 714 -13.12 16.77 44.41
N SER A 715 -13.00 15.52 43.93
CA SER A 715 -13.01 14.32 44.75
C SER A 715 -11.81 13.42 44.54
N LEU A 716 -11.33 12.78 45.60
CA LEU A 716 -10.29 11.75 45.59
C LEU A 716 -10.87 10.44 46.13
N ALA A 717 -10.79 9.35 45.38
CA ALA A 717 -11.23 8.02 45.79
C ALA A 717 -10.08 7.00 45.63
N PRO A 718 -9.55 6.39 46.71
CA PRO A 718 -8.49 5.40 46.60
C PRO A 718 -8.97 4.05 46.02
N GLY A 719 -9.12 3.97 44.70
CA GLY A 719 -9.55 2.76 43.99
C GLY A 719 -10.63 3.02 42.95
N ALA A 720 -11.12 1.96 42.30
CA ALA A 720 -12.30 1.96 41.44
C ALA A 720 -13.26 0.89 41.98
N GLY A 721 -13.81 1.14 43.18
CA GLY A 721 -14.09 0.12 44.17
C GLY A 721 -13.03 0.15 45.29
N ALA A 722 -13.21 -0.73 46.27
CA ALA A 722 -12.24 -0.95 47.35
C ALA A 722 -10.80 -1.10 46.84
N GLY A 723 -9.92 -0.16 47.19
CA GLY A 723 -8.54 -0.16 46.71
C GLY A 723 -7.54 0.54 47.63
N SER A 724 -6.32 0.75 47.12
CA SER A 724 -5.28 1.45 47.87
C SER A 724 -4.50 2.38 46.96
N LEU A 725 -4.45 3.67 47.30
CA LEU A 725 -3.66 4.67 46.59
C LEU A 725 -2.44 5.06 47.43
N THR A 726 -1.27 5.11 46.81
CA THR A 726 -0.02 5.52 47.50
C THR A 726 0.43 6.90 47.03
N VAL A 727 0.72 7.80 47.97
CA VAL A 727 1.40 9.08 47.76
C VAL A 727 2.74 9.02 48.47
N SER A 728 3.86 9.08 47.75
CA SER A 728 5.18 8.83 48.34
C SER A 728 5.68 9.97 49.24
N ASN A 729 5.05 11.14 49.19
CA ASN A 729 5.42 12.33 49.96
C ASN A 729 4.21 12.86 50.75
N ASP A 730 4.01 14.17 50.82
CA ASP A 730 2.87 14.77 51.51
C ASP A 730 1.57 14.69 50.73
N PHE A 731 0.47 14.62 51.47
CA PHE A 731 -0.86 14.88 50.97
C PHE A 731 -1.46 16.08 51.70
N ILE A 732 -1.84 17.12 50.96
CA ILE A 732 -2.50 18.30 51.48
C ILE A 732 -3.91 18.38 50.88
N GLN A 733 -4.91 18.12 51.72
CA GLN A 733 -6.31 18.25 51.39
C GLN A 733 -6.85 19.59 51.91
N PHE A 734 -7.37 20.43 51.02
CA PHE A 734 -7.99 21.72 51.37
C PHE A 734 -9.52 21.59 51.52
N PRO A 735 -10.21 22.59 52.12
CA PRO A 735 -11.66 22.55 52.38
C PRO A 735 -12.56 22.31 51.16
N GLY A 736 -12.10 22.65 49.95
CA GLY A 736 -12.88 22.45 48.72
C GLY A 736 -12.89 21.02 48.18
N ASN A 737 -12.02 20.13 48.68
CA ASN A 737 -11.90 18.75 48.23
C ASN A 737 -12.68 17.76 49.11
N THR A 738 -13.15 16.67 48.50
CA THR A 738 -13.75 15.52 49.21
C THR A 738 -12.89 14.26 49.04
N LEU A 739 -12.47 13.65 50.16
CA LEU A 739 -11.93 12.29 50.17
C LEU A 739 -13.12 11.33 50.28
N VAL A 740 -13.26 10.45 49.30
CA VAL A 740 -14.29 9.41 49.23
C VAL A 740 -13.63 8.09 49.62
N ILE A 741 -14.25 7.38 50.56
CA ILE A 741 -13.82 6.06 51.02
C ILE A 741 -14.96 5.08 50.77
N GLU A 742 -14.71 4.12 49.89
CA GLU A 742 -15.61 3.01 49.60
C GLU A 742 -15.31 1.82 50.49
N MET A 743 -16.34 1.17 51.03
CA MET A 743 -16.19 0.04 51.95
C MET A 743 -17.10 -1.11 51.53
N ALA A 744 -16.50 -2.23 51.13
CA ALA A 744 -17.18 -3.45 50.71
C ALA A 744 -16.94 -4.64 51.65
N GLY A 745 -16.01 -4.54 52.60
CA GLY A 745 -15.64 -5.64 53.48
C GLY A 745 -14.74 -5.24 54.65
N ARG A 746 -14.19 -6.25 55.33
CA ARG A 746 -13.46 -6.10 56.61
C ARG A 746 -11.94 -6.09 56.47
N ASN A 747 -11.43 -6.71 55.41
CA ASN A 747 -9.99 -6.88 55.23
C ASN A 747 -9.41 -5.72 54.39
N PRO A 748 -8.12 -5.38 54.58
CA PRO A 748 -7.40 -4.50 53.65
C PRO A 748 -7.61 -4.94 52.19
N GLY A 749 -7.85 -3.98 51.30
CA GLY A 749 -8.25 -4.23 49.90
C GLY A 749 -9.75 -4.54 49.70
N GLN A 750 -10.55 -4.63 50.76
CA GLN A 750 -12.03 -4.63 50.69
C GLN A 750 -12.64 -3.30 51.11
N TYR A 751 -11.82 -2.31 51.43
CA TYR A 751 -12.19 -0.91 51.61
C TYR A 751 -11.03 -0.03 51.18
N ASP A 752 -11.31 1.23 50.89
CA ASP A 752 -10.32 2.18 50.39
C ASP A 752 -9.29 2.57 51.45
N GLN A 753 -8.03 2.61 51.03
CA GLN A 753 -6.90 3.03 51.86
C GLN A 753 -6.05 4.07 51.13
N LEU A 754 -5.70 5.15 51.85
CA LEU A 754 -4.77 6.16 51.37
C LEU A 754 -3.46 6.08 52.17
N HIS A 755 -2.39 5.68 51.52
CA HIS A 755 -1.06 5.59 52.12
C HIS A 755 -0.20 6.79 51.74
N ILE A 756 0.32 7.49 52.74
CA ILE A 756 1.03 8.76 52.60
C ILE A 756 2.44 8.59 53.18
N GLY A 757 3.46 8.79 52.37
CA GLY A 757 4.85 8.52 52.74
C GLY A 757 5.38 9.47 53.82
N ARG A 758 4.84 10.68 53.91
CA ARG A 758 5.30 11.70 54.88
C ARG A 758 4.14 12.30 55.68
N LEU A 759 3.71 13.53 55.39
CA LEU A 759 2.69 14.24 56.18
C LEU A 759 1.32 14.20 55.49
N ALA A 760 0.27 13.94 56.26
CA ALA A 760 -1.11 14.07 55.82
C ALA A 760 -1.77 15.28 56.49
N GLN A 761 -2.16 16.29 55.72
CA GLN A 761 -2.92 17.44 56.19
C GLN A 761 -4.34 17.38 55.64
N LEU A 762 -5.32 17.11 56.50
CA LEU A 762 -6.68 16.73 56.11
C LEU A 762 -7.69 17.83 56.47
N MET A 763 -7.83 18.86 55.63
CA MET A 763 -8.73 20.00 55.88
C MET A 763 -10.02 19.96 55.05
N GLY A 764 -10.22 18.92 54.24
CA GLY A 764 -11.38 18.77 53.35
C GLY A 764 -12.57 18.05 53.99
N ARG A 765 -13.48 17.57 53.14
CA ARG A 765 -14.59 16.68 53.51
C ARG A 765 -14.16 15.22 53.47
N LEU A 766 -14.63 14.41 54.42
CA LEU A 766 -14.62 12.95 54.34
C LEU A 766 -16.01 12.43 54.01
N SER A 767 -16.13 11.64 52.94
CA SER A 767 -17.36 10.95 52.56
C SER A 767 -17.12 9.45 52.56
N VAL A 768 -18.03 8.68 53.16
CA VAL A 768 -17.92 7.22 53.25
C VAL A 768 -19.10 6.58 52.57
N GLN A 769 -18.83 5.62 51.68
CA GLN A 769 -19.83 4.86 50.96
C GLN A 769 -19.73 3.38 51.34
N LEU A 770 -20.84 2.80 51.78
CA LEU A 770 -20.94 1.35 52.01
C LEU A 770 -21.41 0.71 50.71
N LEU A 771 -20.57 -0.13 50.12
CA LEU A 771 -20.87 -0.84 48.89
C LEU A 771 -21.51 -2.19 49.20
N ASP A 772 -22.33 -2.69 48.28
CA ASP A 772 -22.91 -4.04 48.32
C ASP A 772 -23.53 -4.43 49.67
N GLY A 773 -24.19 -3.46 50.33
CA GLY A 773 -24.93 -3.67 51.57
C GLY A 773 -24.04 -3.91 52.78
N PHE A 774 -22.74 -3.64 52.67
CA PHE A 774 -21.77 -3.87 53.72
C PHE A 774 -22.24 -3.26 55.05
N ALA A 775 -22.41 -4.14 56.05
CA ALA A 775 -22.89 -3.80 57.38
C ALA A 775 -21.84 -4.25 58.42
N PRO A 776 -20.91 -3.38 58.81
CA PRO A 776 -19.92 -3.69 59.83
C PRO A 776 -20.53 -3.74 61.23
N ALA A 777 -19.94 -4.54 62.11
CA ALA A 777 -20.41 -4.74 63.48
C ALA A 777 -19.94 -3.61 64.41
N VAL A 778 -20.72 -3.32 65.47
CA VAL A 778 -20.36 -2.32 66.49
C VAL A 778 -19.01 -2.69 67.11
N GLY A 779 -18.10 -1.73 67.17
CA GLY A 779 -16.73 -1.91 67.66
C GLY A 779 -15.69 -2.22 66.58
N GLU A 780 -16.09 -2.54 65.34
CA GLU A 780 -15.15 -2.72 64.23
C GLU A 780 -14.44 -1.39 63.88
N ARG A 781 -13.18 -1.51 63.45
CA ARG A 781 -12.28 -0.38 63.17
C ARG A 781 -11.58 -0.59 61.83
N PHE A 782 -11.55 0.44 61.00
CA PHE A 782 -10.99 0.41 59.64
C PHE A 782 -9.96 1.53 59.47
N GLU A 783 -8.72 1.20 59.12
CA GLU A 783 -7.65 2.18 58.89
C GLU A 783 -7.68 2.70 57.45
N ILE A 784 -8.18 3.92 57.27
CA ILE A 784 -8.48 4.49 55.94
C ILE A 784 -7.39 5.44 55.45
N VAL A 785 -6.58 5.99 56.35
CA VAL A 785 -5.42 6.84 56.01
C VAL A 785 -4.26 6.45 56.91
N THR A 786 -3.07 6.29 56.34
CA THR A 786 -1.81 6.08 57.08
C THR A 786 -0.76 7.06 56.57
N ALA A 787 -0.04 7.73 57.48
CA ALA A 787 0.98 8.72 57.16
C ALA A 787 2.31 8.42 57.89
N GLY A 788 3.43 8.47 57.16
CA GLY A 788 4.75 8.09 57.68
C GLY A 788 5.30 8.99 58.79
N SER A 789 5.07 10.31 58.72
CA SER A 789 5.57 11.28 59.72
C SER A 789 4.48 11.93 60.56
N GLY A 790 3.22 11.84 60.13
CA GLY A 790 2.08 12.20 60.96
C GLY A 790 0.85 12.67 60.20
N VAL A 791 -0.27 12.75 60.93
CA VAL A 791 -1.55 13.28 60.49
C VAL A 791 -1.83 14.56 61.25
N ILE A 792 -2.07 15.67 60.54
CA ILE A 792 -2.51 16.93 61.13
C ILE A 792 -4.04 16.99 61.06
N PRO A 793 -4.74 17.06 62.22
CA PRO A 793 -6.19 16.92 62.30
C PRO A 793 -6.97 18.06 61.65
N ALA A 794 -8.21 17.84 61.20
CA ALA A 794 -8.89 16.61 60.76
C ALA A 794 -10.20 17.08 60.13
N PHE A 795 -10.51 16.60 58.93
CA PHE A 795 -11.65 16.91 58.09
C PHE A 795 -12.64 17.98 58.61
N THR A 796 -12.80 19.06 57.83
CA THR A 796 -13.70 20.15 58.19
C THR A 796 -15.18 19.82 57.99
N ALA A 797 -15.49 18.73 57.29
CA ALA A 797 -16.85 18.24 57.07
C ALA A 797 -16.91 16.71 56.92
N PHE A 798 -18.07 16.12 57.23
CA PHE A 798 -18.28 14.68 57.25
C PHE A 798 -19.61 14.30 56.58
N ASP A 799 -19.57 13.37 55.63
CA ASP A 799 -20.72 12.62 55.12
C ASP A 799 -20.53 11.15 55.48
N LEU A 800 -20.78 10.81 56.75
CA LEU A 800 -20.65 9.44 57.26
C LEU A 800 -22.02 8.76 57.36
N PRO A 801 -22.14 7.48 56.96
CA PRO A 801 -23.30 6.66 57.29
C PRO A 801 -23.59 6.66 58.79
N ALA A 802 -24.87 6.66 59.15
CA ALA A 802 -25.30 6.57 60.54
C ALA A 802 -24.68 5.33 61.22
N GLY A 803 -24.05 5.53 62.37
CA GLY A 803 -23.35 4.49 63.12
C GLY A 803 -21.84 4.47 62.92
N LEU A 804 -21.29 5.20 61.95
CA LEU A 804 -19.85 5.41 61.81
C LEU A 804 -19.40 6.71 62.46
N SER A 805 -18.20 6.66 63.04
CA SER A 805 -17.47 7.82 63.56
C SER A 805 -16.02 7.76 63.11
N MET A 806 -15.35 8.90 63.09
CA MET A 806 -13.93 8.99 62.78
C MET A 806 -13.13 9.16 64.08
N VAL A 807 -12.04 8.42 64.21
CA VAL A 807 -11.01 8.61 65.24
C VAL A 807 -9.64 8.67 64.58
N GLN A 808 -8.70 9.38 65.20
CA GLN A 808 -7.35 9.55 64.66
C GLN A 808 -6.28 9.23 65.71
N SER A 809 -5.11 8.81 65.24
CA SER A 809 -3.86 8.77 65.98
C SER A 809 -2.87 9.79 65.40
N ASN A 810 -1.64 9.81 65.92
CA ASN A 810 -0.59 10.67 65.35
C ASN A 810 -0.27 10.36 63.88
N THR A 811 -0.52 9.14 63.41
CA THR A 811 -0.09 8.66 62.08
C THR A 811 -1.22 8.06 61.25
N SER A 812 -2.41 7.90 61.79
CA SER A 812 -3.48 7.16 61.11
C SER A 812 -4.86 7.74 61.38
N VAL A 813 -5.76 7.63 60.40
CA VAL A 813 -7.20 7.92 60.53
C VAL A 813 -7.98 6.63 60.43
N PHE A 814 -8.94 6.45 61.33
CA PHE A 814 -9.77 5.26 61.40
C PHE A 814 -11.26 5.61 61.39
N LEU A 815 -12.04 4.76 60.73
CA LEU A 815 -13.47 4.70 60.92
C LEU A 815 -13.79 3.66 61.99
N VAL A 816 -14.63 4.02 62.96
CA VAL A 816 -15.08 3.15 64.05
C VAL A 816 -16.60 3.08 64.05
N VAL A 817 -17.13 1.86 64.07
CA VAL A 817 -18.56 1.61 64.19
C VAL A 817 -18.98 1.80 65.64
N THR A 818 -19.71 2.89 65.93
CA THR A 818 -20.13 3.28 67.29
C THR A 818 -21.54 2.84 67.63
N SER A 819 -22.37 2.64 66.63
CA SER A 819 -23.72 2.08 66.78
C SER A 819 -24.11 1.31 65.53
N ALA A 820 -25.23 0.58 65.62
CA ALA A 820 -25.74 -0.23 64.53
C ALA A 820 -25.95 0.60 63.25
N ILE A 821 -25.31 0.18 62.16
CA ILE A 821 -25.57 0.75 60.84
C ILE A 821 -26.89 0.20 60.29
N PRO A 822 -27.86 1.05 59.90
CA PRO A 822 -29.11 0.61 59.30
C PRO A 822 -28.90 -0.26 58.05
N ALA A 823 -29.75 -1.29 57.88
CA ALA A 823 -29.64 -2.20 56.76
C ALA A 823 -29.96 -1.46 55.45
N GLN A 824 -29.08 -1.57 54.47
CA GLN A 824 -29.29 -0.97 53.15
C GLN A 824 -29.99 -1.98 52.23
N LEU A 825 -31.18 -1.61 51.75
CA LEU A 825 -31.93 -2.41 50.79
C LEU A 825 -31.37 -2.20 49.38
N LEU A 826 -31.05 -3.29 48.69
CA LEU A 826 -30.39 -3.33 47.39
C LEU A 826 -31.18 -4.16 46.37
N GLY A 827 -31.06 -3.77 45.11
CA GLY A 827 -31.44 -4.62 43.96
C GLY A 827 -32.89 -5.10 44.00
N SER A 828 -33.83 -4.22 44.34
CA SER A 828 -35.25 -4.58 44.31
C SER A 828 -35.66 -4.97 42.89
N SER A 829 -36.20 -6.17 42.70
CA SER A 829 -36.57 -6.69 41.39
C SER A 829 -37.86 -7.50 41.48
N VAL A 830 -38.47 -7.75 40.31
CA VAL A 830 -39.60 -8.67 40.18
C VAL A 830 -39.21 -9.74 39.17
N SER A 831 -39.13 -11.00 39.59
CA SER A 831 -38.87 -12.12 38.69
C SER A 831 -39.53 -13.41 39.20
N ALA A 832 -39.89 -14.31 38.27
CA ALA A 832 -40.49 -15.62 38.58
C ALA A 832 -41.69 -15.57 39.55
N GLY A 833 -42.52 -14.52 39.46
CA GLY A 833 -43.69 -14.36 40.34
C GLY A 833 -43.37 -13.85 41.75
N ASN A 834 -42.12 -13.45 42.03
CA ASN A 834 -41.69 -12.90 43.32
C ASN A 834 -41.20 -11.44 43.17
N PHE A 835 -41.47 -10.61 44.17
CA PHE A 835 -40.71 -9.39 44.43
C PHE A 835 -39.53 -9.75 45.34
N SER A 836 -38.31 -9.45 44.91
CA SER A 836 -37.11 -9.68 45.73
C SER A 836 -36.33 -8.40 46.00
N PHE A 837 -35.64 -8.38 47.13
CA PHE A 837 -34.66 -7.35 47.48
C PHE A 837 -33.57 -7.98 48.34
N ARG A 838 -32.41 -7.35 48.39
CA ARG A 838 -31.24 -7.84 49.13
C ARG A 838 -30.80 -6.84 50.18
N PHE A 839 -30.12 -7.29 51.23
CA PHE A 839 -29.44 -6.40 52.17
C PHE A 839 -28.29 -7.15 52.85
N GLY A 840 -27.22 -6.45 53.22
CA GLY A 840 -26.13 -7.08 53.96
C GLY A 840 -26.46 -7.29 55.43
N THR A 841 -25.91 -8.36 55.99
CA THR A 841 -26.19 -8.79 57.36
C THR A 841 -24.92 -8.88 58.20
N VAL A 842 -25.08 -8.80 59.52
CA VAL A 842 -24.04 -9.06 60.51
C VAL A 842 -24.24 -10.47 61.06
N THR A 843 -23.16 -11.25 61.16
CA THR A 843 -23.19 -12.62 61.71
C THR A 843 -23.86 -12.65 63.08
N ASN A 844 -24.82 -13.56 63.26
CA ASN A 844 -25.62 -13.76 64.48
C ASN A 844 -26.54 -12.59 64.88
N ARG A 845 -26.74 -11.58 64.02
CA ARG A 845 -27.73 -10.52 64.28
C ARG A 845 -29.09 -10.89 63.69
N SER A 846 -30.16 -10.76 64.46
CA SER A 846 -31.52 -10.99 63.94
C SER A 846 -32.01 -9.78 63.14
N TYR A 847 -32.73 -10.00 62.05
CA TYR A 847 -33.36 -8.98 61.22
C TYR A 847 -34.83 -9.35 61.02
N THR A 848 -35.74 -8.41 61.27
CA THR A 848 -37.18 -8.62 61.08
C THR A 848 -37.63 -7.94 59.80
N VAL A 849 -38.10 -8.74 58.83
CA VAL A 849 -38.78 -8.22 57.65
C VAL A 849 -40.24 -8.00 57.99
N GLU A 850 -40.75 -6.82 57.70
CA GLU A 850 -42.15 -6.46 57.89
C GLU A 850 -42.77 -6.03 56.56
N ARG A 851 -44.08 -6.20 56.44
CA ARG A 851 -44.86 -5.80 55.26
C ARG A 851 -46.06 -4.94 55.64
N THR A 852 -46.53 -4.13 54.70
CA THR A 852 -47.79 -3.38 54.81
C THR A 852 -48.38 -3.17 53.42
N ASP A 853 -49.71 -3.00 53.33
CA ASP A 853 -50.37 -2.64 52.07
C ASP A 853 -50.58 -1.10 51.94
N GLY A 854 -50.04 -0.30 52.88
CA GLY A 854 -50.03 1.17 52.84
C GLY A 854 -48.97 1.80 53.76
N PHE A 855 -48.50 3.01 53.46
CA PHE A 855 -47.38 3.69 54.16
C PHE A 855 -47.66 4.16 55.61
N SER A 856 -48.77 3.75 56.24
CA SER A 856 -49.06 4.13 57.63
C SER A 856 -48.09 3.45 58.61
N PRO A 857 -47.42 4.18 59.53
CA PRO A 857 -46.50 3.60 60.52
C PRO A 857 -47.11 2.52 61.42
N ALA A 858 -48.42 2.54 61.64
CA ALA A 858 -49.12 1.62 62.52
C ALA A 858 -49.51 0.27 61.88
N ASN A 859 -49.39 0.14 60.55
CA ASN A 859 -49.97 -1.00 59.81
C ASN A 859 -48.93 -2.04 59.35
N TRP A 860 -47.68 -1.94 59.81
CA TRP A 860 -46.63 -2.90 59.49
C TRP A 860 -46.85 -4.20 60.26
N VAL A 861 -46.97 -5.31 59.53
CA VAL A 861 -47.11 -6.65 60.08
C VAL A 861 -45.86 -7.48 59.82
N PHE A 862 -45.57 -8.39 60.74
CA PHE A 862 -44.46 -9.34 60.63
C PHE A 862 -44.53 -10.15 59.33
N HIS A 863 -43.40 -10.32 58.64
CA HIS A 863 -43.28 -11.18 57.47
C HIS A 863 -42.34 -12.37 57.73
N THR A 864 -41.09 -12.11 58.13
CA THR A 864 -40.13 -13.16 58.50
C THR A 864 -39.02 -12.61 59.39
N ASN A 865 -38.32 -13.49 60.09
CA ASN A 865 -37.06 -13.18 60.78
C ASN A 865 -35.91 -13.91 60.07
N LEU A 866 -34.80 -13.21 59.95
CA LEU A 866 -33.55 -13.75 59.40
C LEU A 866 -32.45 -13.58 60.43
N THR A 867 -31.60 -14.59 60.58
CA THR A 867 -30.37 -14.46 61.37
C THR A 867 -29.23 -14.24 60.40
N GLY A 868 -28.60 -13.07 60.48
CA GLY A 868 -27.50 -12.69 59.61
C GLY A 868 -26.32 -13.66 59.72
N ASP A 869 -25.66 -13.88 58.60
CA ASP A 869 -24.46 -14.72 58.48
C ASP A 869 -23.20 -13.90 58.19
N GLY A 870 -23.35 -12.60 57.93
CA GLY A 870 -22.24 -11.71 57.55
C GLY A 870 -22.20 -11.39 56.06
N THR A 871 -23.13 -11.92 55.26
CA THR A 871 -23.20 -11.77 53.81
C THR A 871 -24.48 -11.04 53.36
N LEU A 872 -24.60 -10.85 52.06
CA LEU A 872 -25.78 -10.29 51.42
C LEU A 872 -26.92 -11.32 51.41
N MET A 873 -28.01 -11.04 52.12
CA MET A 873 -29.20 -11.90 52.13
C MET A 873 -30.25 -11.39 51.15
N GLU A 874 -30.85 -12.32 50.40
CA GLU A 874 -32.01 -12.04 49.54
C GLU A 874 -33.31 -12.42 50.24
N VAL A 875 -34.28 -11.52 50.20
CA VAL A 875 -35.67 -11.78 50.58
C VAL A 875 -36.49 -11.80 49.30
N ALA A 876 -37.08 -12.95 48.99
CA ALA A 876 -38.01 -13.10 47.87
C ALA A 876 -39.43 -13.34 48.42
N VAL A 877 -40.39 -12.55 47.94
CA VAL A 877 -41.78 -12.60 48.39
C VAL A 877 -42.71 -12.79 47.20
N PRO A 878 -43.62 -13.78 47.22
CA PRO A 878 -44.58 -13.98 46.16
C PRO A 878 -45.43 -12.75 45.89
N LEU A 879 -45.56 -12.40 44.62
CA LEU A 879 -46.52 -11.41 44.15
C LEU A 879 -47.94 -11.96 44.39
N THR A 880 -48.76 -11.16 45.05
CA THR A 880 -50.17 -11.46 45.29
C THR A 880 -51.04 -10.43 44.58
N ASN A 881 -52.34 -10.69 44.41
CA ASN A 881 -53.31 -9.78 43.76
C ASN A 881 -53.59 -8.46 44.52
N ALA A 882 -52.74 -8.05 45.47
CA ALA A 882 -52.87 -6.80 46.19
C ALA A 882 -52.31 -5.63 45.34
N PRO A 883 -53.02 -4.49 45.22
CA PRO A 883 -52.65 -3.42 44.32
C PRO A 883 -51.37 -2.66 44.74
N ARG A 884 -51.03 -2.67 46.05
CA ARG A 884 -49.80 -2.08 46.60
C ARG A 884 -49.35 -2.87 47.83
N ARG A 885 -48.06 -3.18 47.91
CA ARG A 885 -47.42 -3.78 49.08
C ARG A 885 -46.02 -3.21 49.26
N PHE A 886 -45.66 -2.94 50.51
CA PHE A 886 -44.39 -2.35 50.91
C PHE A 886 -43.69 -3.28 51.91
N PHE A 887 -42.37 -3.31 51.85
CA PHE A 887 -41.52 -4.08 52.75
C PHE A 887 -40.50 -3.16 53.42
N ARG A 888 -40.15 -3.48 54.67
CA ARG A 888 -39.02 -2.86 55.37
C ARG A 888 -38.27 -3.91 56.16
N VAL A 889 -37.00 -3.65 56.39
CA VAL A 889 -36.17 -4.46 57.29
C VAL A 889 -35.96 -3.66 58.57
N ARG A 890 -36.45 -4.21 59.68
CA ARG A 890 -36.22 -3.68 61.01
C ARG A 890 -35.01 -4.40 61.61
N GLN A 891 -34.06 -3.62 62.09
CA GLN A 891 -32.97 -4.12 62.91
C GLN A 891 -33.38 -4.10 64.40
N PRO A 892 -32.81 -4.99 65.25
CA PRO A 892 -32.99 -4.95 66.69
C PRO A 892 -32.43 -3.67 67.29
#